data_AF-A0A954RRE2-F1
#
_entry.id   AF-A0A954RRE2-F1
#
_cell.length_a   1.000
_cell.length_b   1.000
_cell.length_c   1.000
_cell.angle_alpha   90.00
_cell.angle_beta   90.00
_cell.angle_gamma   90.00
#
_symmetry.space_group_name_H-M   'P 1'
#
loop_
_entity.id
_entity.type
_entity.pdbx_description
1 polymer ?
#
loop_
_entity_poly.entity_id
_entity_poly.type
_entity_poly.pdbx_seq_one_letter_code
_entity_poly.pdbx_strand_id
1 'polypeptide(L)'
;MNRRTVRARFRRHRTFATESLESRLPLAFDAAFTVAPGHLADIGGVAYQDVNGNSVLDQHDSDGQLGYVLYGDAPDADWNLQSLASSMNGAATEQVYRGAHSIHAVPSPGNYGVKFSRVGGAALPVTGLTHFRLWAFAEASAGGAGPQLQIAFLDAGGNYHQAFNLPVSVGTWQEVNVDLSTLYPTPTSEIKEILVLMPSEVPFYIDEVALLGDVPQPAPAAIAGPADLGLNLFYHEDYAGDAAFADVLRTLRRWGKYDQPWLEDNSLTFTDQGVPLQPAGAITFMHGYDPGLYQLRFRGTGTVDVRMTPGWQGDIYIVPGTMHTEGDETVALVQIDATGVAMDFRIQSNDSQDPIRDLHLLAPGYHGATAPLYRNEFLDRVRAFGALRLMNYSQTNDSDAISWSQRRLPDEIIQTGFTGPGPEGGVAWELLIEMANDAGIDPWINVPHLADNNYITELATLWHSQLNPDRDLIVEFSNEVWNPGFAQYAETGFGNYQTVADKLVTIRSIFDAVWGADKDRVKLVLAGQAANLTTLQTAVTRIEQQTSLPASDTIDALAIALYSNVNFGQVYTNLYDVMNGLLDMSDERGYLENLRDLAVTNSLAMYAYEAGQHLLTTSTSYPELVALAQDDPRMALVYQELVRLWQAYDGDLLMQYTFTGDSPNTSQWGLLLDQSERGSVKWDATLALLLDQGDANLDSFVDYDDFVIVRDHYGQSGVWWEQGDFDADRAVGEADLIAFWLNMDTLRV
;
A
#
# COMPACT_ATOMS: atom_id res chain seq x y z
N MET A 1 -12.44 42.38 10.82
CA MET A 1 -13.04 41.80 12.04
C MET A 1 -13.11 40.30 11.82
N ASN A 2 -12.22 39.55 12.46
CA ASN A 2 -12.00 38.11 12.29
C ASN A 2 -13.17 37.28 12.84
N ARG A 3 -13.64 36.29 12.07
CA ARG A 3 -14.36 35.10 12.55
C ARG A 3 -13.89 33.88 11.76
N ARG A 4 -12.78 33.29 12.20
CA ARG A 4 -12.49 31.86 12.02
C ARG A 4 -13.37 31.12 13.03
N THR A 5 -14.35 30.36 12.57
CA THR A 5 -15.10 29.42 13.40
C THR A 5 -14.41 28.08 13.28
N VAL A 6 -13.79 27.68 14.37
CA VAL A 6 -13.07 26.43 14.61
C VAL A 6 -14.06 25.26 14.54
N ARG A 7 -13.77 24.27 13.68
CA ARG A 7 -14.32 22.92 13.76
C ARG A 7 -13.94 22.34 15.14
N ALA A 8 -14.91 22.20 16.02
CA ALA A 8 -14.73 21.54 17.32
C ALA A 8 -15.14 20.07 17.17
N ARG A 9 -14.20 19.20 16.79
CA ARG A 9 -14.26 17.79 17.19
C ARG A 9 -13.94 17.74 18.69
N PHE A 10 -14.73 17.01 19.47
CA PHE A 10 -14.47 16.78 20.90
C PHE A 10 -13.16 15.99 21.07
N ARG A 11 -12.00 16.65 21.17
CA ARG A 11 -10.77 16.06 21.74
C ARG A 11 -10.12 17.07 22.69
N ARG A 12 -10.27 16.85 24.00
CA ARG A 12 -9.63 17.68 25.04
C ARG A 12 -8.15 17.35 25.08
N HIS A 13 -7.29 18.26 24.62
CA HIS A 13 -5.87 18.23 24.95
C HIS A 13 -5.68 18.52 26.45
N ARG A 14 -5.08 17.57 27.18
CA ARG A 14 -4.44 17.85 28.48
C ARG A 14 -2.99 17.44 28.41
N THR A 15 -2.12 18.44 28.45
CA THR A 15 -0.69 18.32 28.74
C THR A 15 -0.52 17.74 30.14
N PHE A 16 0.10 16.56 30.27
CA PHE A 16 0.65 16.09 31.53
C PHE A 16 2.18 16.09 31.46
N ALA A 17 2.78 16.74 32.45
CA ALA A 17 4.20 16.69 32.71
C ALA A 17 4.56 15.30 33.25
N THR A 18 5.53 14.63 32.63
CA THR A 18 6.11 13.38 33.10
C THR A 18 7.12 13.66 34.21
N GLU A 19 6.76 13.33 35.45
CA GLU A 19 7.73 13.12 36.54
C GLU A 19 8.28 11.69 36.43
N SER A 20 9.59 11.57 36.67
CA SER A 20 10.38 10.36 36.52
C SER A 20 10.00 9.27 37.52
N LEU A 21 9.91 8.02 37.04
CA LEU A 21 9.86 6.82 37.86
C LEU A 21 10.89 5.82 37.33
N GLU A 22 12.16 6.12 37.58
CA GLU A 22 13.20 5.09 37.63
C GLU A 22 13.09 4.36 38.99
N SER A 23 12.94 3.04 38.96
CA SER A 23 13.78 2.07 39.66
C SER A 23 13.04 0.77 40.01
N ARG A 24 13.80 -0.35 39.91
CA ARG A 24 13.62 -1.70 40.52
C ARG A 24 12.96 -2.71 39.57
N LEU A 25 13.55 -3.85 39.17
CA LEU A 25 14.57 -4.75 39.77
C LEU A 25 15.18 -5.69 38.68
N PRO A 26 16.27 -6.43 38.98
CA PRO A 26 17.22 -6.98 38.01
C PRO A 26 16.97 -8.45 37.64
N LEU A 27 17.41 -8.85 36.44
CA LEU A 27 17.74 -10.25 36.13
C LEU A 27 19.14 -10.31 35.51
N ALA A 28 20.06 -10.88 36.28
CA ALA A 28 21.44 -11.08 35.92
C ALA A 28 21.60 -12.36 35.08
N PHE A 29 22.32 -12.27 33.97
CA PHE A 29 23.05 -13.38 33.37
C PHE A 29 24.46 -12.90 33.03
N ASP A 30 25.31 -12.89 34.05
CA ASP A 30 26.76 -12.76 33.90
C ASP A 30 27.34 -14.16 33.65
N ALA A 31 27.89 -14.37 32.46
CA ALA A 31 28.87 -15.42 32.20
C ALA A 31 29.95 -14.88 31.26
N ALA A 32 30.84 -14.06 31.81
CA ALA A 32 32.05 -13.63 31.12
C ALA A 32 32.99 -14.84 30.95
N PHE A 33 33.19 -15.30 29.71
CA PHE A 33 34.29 -16.17 29.33
C PHE A 33 35.44 -15.31 28.80
N THR A 34 36.55 -15.23 29.53
CA THR A 34 37.77 -14.59 29.06
C THR A 34 38.47 -15.51 28.06
N VAL A 35 38.50 -15.15 26.78
CA VAL A 35 39.40 -15.82 25.82
C VAL A 35 40.81 -15.30 26.09
N ALA A 36 41.73 -16.21 26.43
CA ALA A 36 43.11 -15.85 26.70
C ALA A 36 43.77 -15.24 25.44
N PRO A 37 44.49 -14.10 25.55
CA PRO A 37 45.22 -13.52 24.44
C PRO A 37 46.38 -14.43 24.05
N GLY A 38 46.23 -15.20 22.97
CA GLY A 38 47.30 -16.09 22.51
C GLY A 38 47.03 -17.03 21.33
N HIS A 39 45.82 -17.12 20.77
CA HIS A 39 45.51 -18.14 19.74
C HIS A 39 45.05 -17.61 18.36
N LEU A 40 45.19 -16.32 18.06
CA LEU A 40 44.80 -15.76 16.74
C LEU A 40 45.99 -15.31 15.87
N ALA A 41 47.22 -15.49 16.34
CA ALA A 41 48.43 -15.06 15.62
C ALA A 41 49.00 -16.21 14.76
N ASP A 42 48.36 -16.47 13.63
CA ASP A 42 48.97 -16.94 12.36
C ASP A 42 47.87 -17.49 11.46
N ILE A 43 47.28 -16.63 10.62
CA ILE A 43 46.37 -17.04 9.55
C ILE A 43 46.99 -16.56 8.23
N GLY A 44 47.56 -17.50 7.48
CA GLY A 44 48.15 -17.24 6.17
C GLY A 44 47.07 -16.89 5.14
N GLY A 45 47.31 -15.83 4.36
CA GLY A 45 46.35 -15.32 3.39
C GLY A 45 46.08 -16.28 2.22
N VAL A 46 44.80 -16.36 1.83
CA VAL A 46 44.34 -16.96 0.57
C VAL A 46 43.46 -15.91 -0.13
N ALA A 47 43.66 -15.72 -1.43
CA ALA A 47 42.86 -14.82 -2.25
C ALA A 47 41.55 -15.50 -2.70
N TYR A 48 40.47 -14.72 -2.77
CA TYR A 48 39.15 -15.16 -3.26
C TYR A 48 39.19 -15.54 -4.74
N GLN A 49 38.36 -16.53 -5.09
CA GLN A 49 38.02 -16.92 -6.45
C GLN A 49 36.50 -16.89 -6.60
N ASP A 50 35.99 -16.32 -7.69
CA ASP A 50 34.56 -16.42 -8.04
C ASP A 50 34.13 -17.90 -8.26
N VAL A 51 32.84 -18.14 -8.50
CA VAL A 51 32.30 -19.48 -8.83
C VAL A 51 32.96 -20.14 -10.05
N ASN A 52 33.79 -19.41 -10.80
CA ASN A 52 34.54 -19.85 -11.97
C ASN A 52 36.07 -19.90 -11.76
N GLY A 53 36.61 -19.59 -10.58
CA GLY A 53 38.04 -19.64 -10.28
C GLY A 53 38.85 -18.35 -10.50
N ASN A 54 38.22 -17.21 -10.80
CA ASN A 54 38.93 -15.96 -11.13
C ASN A 54 39.19 -15.06 -9.91
N SER A 55 40.38 -14.44 -9.87
CA SER A 55 40.71 -13.38 -8.91
C SER A 55 40.14 -12.04 -9.37
N VAL A 56 39.27 -11.42 -8.57
CA VAL A 56 38.57 -10.18 -8.90
C VAL A 56 39.27 -8.98 -8.25
N LEU A 57 39.65 -7.99 -9.05
CA LEU A 57 40.07 -6.63 -8.68
C LEU A 57 39.38 -5.66 -9.67
N ASP A 58 39.09 -4.42 -9.22
CA ASP A 58 38.54 -3.21 -9.92
C ASP A 58 37.01 -2.96 -9.88
N GLN A 59 36.44 -1.74 -9.76
CA GLN A 59 36.89 -0.34 -9.49
C GLN A 59 35.67 0.62 -9.26
N HIS A 60 35.79 1.59 -8.34
CA HIS A 60 35.14 2.93 -8.13
C HIS A 60 33.59 3.19 -8.09
N ASP A 61 33.15 3.92 -7.05
CA ASP A 61 32.50 5.25 -7.12
C ASP A 61 32.97 6.15 -5.95
N SER A 62 33.03 7.45 -6.19
CA SER A 62 33.55 8.54 -5.39
C SER A 62 32.50 9.64 -5.29
N ASP A 63 31.46 9.48 -4.46
CA ASP A 63 30.65 10.61 -3.99
C ASP A 63 30.07 10.29 -2.60
N GLY A 64 30.64 10.95 -1.59
CA GLY A 64 30.38 10.68 -0.18
C GLY A 64 29.01 11.15 0.30
N GLN A 65 28.18 10.19 0.74
CA GLN A 65 27.19 10.32 1.82
C GLN A 65 27.24 9.01 2.63
N LEU A 66 27.26 9.12 3.97
CA LEU A 66 27.86 8.13 4.89
C LEU A 66 27.03 6.86 5.14
N GLY A 67 27.46 5.77 4.50
CA GLY A 67 27.25 4.38 4.91
C GLY A 67 28.30 3.50 4.20
N TYR A 68 29.22 2.88 4.93
CA TYR A 68 30.27 2.04 4.34
C TYR A 68 29.71 0.62 4.18
N VAL A 69 29.38 0.21 2.96
CA VAL A 69 28.99 -1.17 2.67
C VAL A 69 30.24 -2.04 2.62
N LEU A 70 30.34 -2.98 3.56
CA LEU A 70 31.48 -3.89 3.65
C LEU A 70 31.34 -5.06 2.70
N TYR A 71 30.10 -5.48 2.46
CA TYR A 71 29.74 -6.54 1.53
C TYR A 71 28.27 -6.44 1.14
N GLY A 72 28.04 -6.18 -0.15
CA GLY A 72 26.78 -6.21 -0.91
C GLY A 72 27.16 -6.45 -2.38
N ASP A 73 26.33 -6.04 -3.36
CA ASP A 73 26.57 -6.30 -4.80
C ASP A 73 27.94 -5.79 -5.35
N ALA A 74 28.71 -5.03 -4.55
CA ALA A 74 30.16 -4.91 -4.67
C ALA A 74 30.83 -4.70 -3.29
N PRO A 75 32.02 -5.26 -3.01
CA PRO A 75 32.81 -4.90 -1.84
C PRO A 75 33.40 -3.49 -1.99
N ASP A 76 33.37 -2.69 -0.91
CA ASP A 76 34.19 -1.47 -0.82
C ASP A 76 35.66 -1.85 -1.06
N ALA A 77 36.32 -1.14 -1.99
CA ALA A 77 37.70 -1.40 -2.42
C ALA A 77 38.71 -1.36 -1.26
N ASP A 78 38.34 -0.79 -0.12
CA ASP A 78 39.17 -0.72 1.07
C ASP A 78 39.04 -1.93 2.02
N TRP A 79 38.22 -2.94 1.72
CA TRP A 79 38.02 -4.10 2.59
C TRP A 79 38.34 -5.44 1.91
N ASN A 80 38.98 -6.34 2.66
CA ASN A 80 39.24 -7.73 2.28
C ASN A 80 38.33 -8.67 3.08
N LEU A 81 37.78 -9.68 2.41
CA LEU A 81 37.04 -10.77 3.04
C LEU A 81 37.92 -12.02 3.19
N GLN A 82 37.88 -12.66 4.36
CA GLN A 82 38.61 -13.91 4.66
C GLN A 82 37.70 -14.88 5.42
N SER A 83 37.73 -16.17 5.09
CA SER A 83 37.11 -17.19 5.93
C SER A 83 37.96 -17.47 7.18
N LEU A 84 37.31 -17.77 8.30
CA LEU A 84 37.96 -18.15 9.55
C LEU A 84 37.74 -19.63 9.84
N ALA A 85 38.83 -20.40 9.94
CA ALA A 85 38.82 -21.76 10.47
C ALA A 85 40.09 -22.02 11.29
N SER A 86 39.94 -22.45 12.54
CA SER A 86 41.08 -22.76 13.42
C SER A 86 41.83 -24.06 13.06
N SER A 87 41.33 -24.87 12.11
CA SER A 87 42.09 -25.98 11.52
C SER A 87 41.38 -26.59 10.30
N MET A 88 41.94 -26.36 9.11
CA MET A 88 41.71 -27.04 7.80
C MET A 88 40.30 -27.07 7.16
N ASN A 89 40.26 -26.58 5.91
CA ASN A 89 39.34 -26.92 4.79
C ASN A 89 37.86 -26.43 4.77
N GLY A 90 37.51 -25.35 5.47
CA GLY A 90 36.26 -24.63 5.18
C GLY A 90 36.48 -23.46 4.22
N ALA A 91 35.84 -23.46 3.05
CA ALA A 91 35.78 -22.30 2.17
C ALA A 91 34.51 -21.50 2.48
N ALA A 92 34.64 -20.19 2.74
CA ALA A 92 33.50 -19.30 2.53
C ALA A 92 33.36 -19.14 1.02
N THR A 93 32.20 -19.52 0.48
CA THR A 93 31.93 -19.38 -0.95
C THR A 93 30.83 -18.35 -1.13
N GLU A 94 30.97 -17.57 -2.17
CA GLU A 94 29.87 -16.77 -2.66
C GLU A 94 28.82 -17.72 -3.24
N GLN A 95 27.59 -17.63 -2.72
CA GLN A 95 26.43 -18.34 -3.21
C GLN A 95 25.26 -17.36 -3.31
N VAL A 96 24.40 -17.54 -4.31
CA VAL A 96 23.21 -16.70 -4.44
C VAL A 96 22.06 -17.37 -3.71
N TYR A 97 21.69 -16.83 -2.54
CA TYR A 97 20.50 -17.25 -1.79
C TYR A 97 19.51 -16.09 -1.63
N ARG A 98 20.00 -14.85 -1.58
CA ARG A 98 19.27 -13.57 -1.66
C ARG A 98 20.13 -12.54 -2.43
N GLY A 99 19.52 -11.54 -3.05
CA GLY A 99 20.25 -10.50 -3.80
C GLY A 99 21.03 -11.05 -5.01
N ALA A 100 22.17 -10.43 -5.36
CA ALA A 100 23.09 -10.98 -6.36
C ALA A 100 24.25 -11.78 -5.75
N HIS A 101 24.56 -11.62 -4.46
CA HIS A 101 25.71 -12.22 -3.78
C HIS A 101 25.45 -12.47 -2.27
N SER A 102 25.45 -13.72 -1.79
CA SER A 102 25.42 -14.04 -0.36
C SER A 102 26.68 -14.80 0.07
N ILE A 103 27.19 -14.56 1.29
CA ILE A 103 28.32 -15.34 1.81
C ILE A 103 27.78 -16.58 2.50
N HIS A 104 28.08 -17.75 1.96
CA HIS A 104 27.81 -19.02 2.61
C HIS A 104 29.02 -19.47 3.44
N ALA A 105 28.83 -19.58 4.75
CA ALA A 105 29.78 -20.15 5.68
C ALA A 105 29.41 -21.60 6.03
N VAL A 106 30.19 -22.56 5.53
CA VAL A 106 30.01 -24.00 5.77
C VAL A 106 30.70 -24.42 7.08
N PRO A 107 30.02 -25.17 7.97
CA PRO A 107 30.56 -25.54 9.28
C PRO A 107 31.79 -26.47 9.20
N SER A 108 32.67 -26.31 10.20
CA SER A 108 33.80 -27.20 10.52
C SER A 108 33.93 -27.27 12.05
N PRO A 109 34.50 -28.34 12.66
CA PRO A 109 34.59 -28.46 14.12
C PRO A 109 35.31 -27.27 14.78
N GLY A 110 34.59 -26.49 15.58
CA GLY A 110 35.08 -25.26 16.24
C GLY A 110 34.27 -24.02 15.87
N ASN A 111 34.74 -22.82 16.27
CA ASN A 111 34.14 -21.57 15.81
C ASN A 111 34.50 -21.37 14.32
N TYR A 112 33.49 -21.16 13.47
CA TYR A 112 33.68 -20.83 12.07
C TYR A 112 32.90 -19.56 11.71
N GLY A 113 33.34 -18.88 10.66
CA GLY A 113 32.75 -17.62 10.27
C GLY A 113 33.60 -16.87 9.26
N VAL A 114 33.34 -15.57 9.16
CA VAL A 114 33.99 -14.68 8.21
C VAL A 114 34.66 -13.51 8.93
N LYS A 115 35.72 -13.01 8.30
CA LYS A 115 36.46 -11.83 8.72
C LYS A 115 36.52 -10.81 7.61
N PHE A 116 36.15 -9.58 7.93
CA PHE A 116 36.39 -8.41 7.11
C PHE A 116 37.61 -7.68 7.66
N SER A 117 38.63 -7.44 6.84
CA SER A 117 39.86 -6.76 7.24
C SER A 117 40.15 -5.61 6.28
N ARG A 118 40.46 -4.41 6.79
CA ARG A 118 40.83 -3.27 5.94
C ARG A 118 42.10 -3.54 5.11
N VAL A 119 42.08 -3.16 3.84
CA VAL A 119 43.21 -3.27 2.90
C VAL A 119 44.40 -2.47 3.44
N GLY A 120 45.60 -3.08 3.38
CA GLY A 120 46.82 -2.50 3.93
C GLY A 120 46.86 -2.37 5.46
N GLY A 121 45.81 -2.84 6.17
CA GLY A 121 45.69 -2.75 7.63
C GLY A 121 45.35 -1.35 8.16
N ALA A 122 44.86 -0.45 7.29
CA ALA A 122 44.46 0.91 7.66
C ALA A 122 43.15 0.89 8.45
N ALA A 123 43.11 1.43 9.67
CA ALA A 123 41.89 1.45 10.47
C ALA A 123 40.88 2.50 9.94
N LEU A 124 39.59 2.22 10.09
CA LEU A 124 38.47 3.08 9.74
C LEU A 124 38.01 3.86 10.98
N PRO A 125 38.01 5.20 10.98
CA PRO A 125 37.44 5.96 12.09
C PRO A 125 35.96 5.65 12.31
N VAL A 126 35.55 5.43 13.56
CA VAL A 126 34.14 5.22 13.95
C VAL A 126 33.40 6.55 14.07
N THR A 127 34.07 7.69 13.86
CA THR A 127 33.44 9.02 13.87
C THR A 127 32.30 9.08 12.85
N GLY A 128 31.07 9.28 13.33
CA GLY A 128 29.88 9.36 12.50
C GLY A 128 29.21 8.01 12.18
N LEU A 129 29.79 6.89 12.63
CA LEU A 129 29.16 5.56 12.57
C LEU A 129 28.34 5.28 13.83
N THR A 130 27.14 4.72 13.68
CA THR A 130 26.27 4.37 14.80
C THR A 130 25.88 2.90 14.83
N HIS A 131 25.79 2.23 13.68
CA HIS A 131 25.37 0.83 13.64
C HIS A 131 26.24 -0.01 12.72
N PHE A 132 26.41 -1.29 13.06
CA PHE A 132 26.82 -2.34 12.14
C PHE A 132 25.61 -3.21 11.84
N ARG A 133 25.31 -3.40 10.55
CA ARG A 133 24.14 -4.15 10.08
C ARG A 133 24.59 -5.31 9.19
N LEU A 134 23.89 -6.44 9.27
CA LEU A 134 23.90 -7.49 8.26
C LEU A 134 22.55 -8.21 8.24
N TRP A 135 22.25 -8.91 7.15
CA TRP A 135 21.22 -9.94 7.15
C TRP A 135 21.87 -11.30 7.39
N ALA A 136 21.23 -12.13 8.20
CA ALA A 136 21.68 -13.49 8.48
C ALA A 136 20.55 -14.49 8.22
N PHE A 137 20.91 -15.66 7.68
CA PHE A 137 20.02 -16.81 7.54
C PHE A 137 20.75 -18.05 8.03
N ALA A 138 20.12 -18.85 8.88
CA ALA A 138 20.68 -20.11 9.34
C ALA A 138 19.88 -21.29 8.78
N GLU A 139 20.58 -22.35 8.37
CA GLU A 139 19.95 -23.62 7.99
C GLU A 139 19.46 -24.40 9.22
N ALA A 140 18.66 -25.44 8.99
CA ALA A 140 18.14 -26.28 10.05
C ALA A 140 19.26 -27.06 10.76
N SER A 141 19.35 -26.93 12.10
CA SER A 141 20.32 -27.67 12.91
C SER A 141 19.78 -29.03 13.36
N ALA A 142 20.66 -30.03 13.47
CA ALA A 142 20.31 -31.35 13.98
C ALA A 142 20.20 -31.43 15.53
N GLY A 143 20.37 -30.32 16.25
CA GLY A 143 20.57 -30.35 17.70
C GLY A 143 20.15 -29.09 18.48
N GLY A 144 18.86 -28.99 18.81
CA GLY A 144 18.30 -28.48 20.08
C GLY A 144 18.52 -27.03 20.56
N ALA A 145 19.63 -26.37 20.26
CA ALA A 145 19.86 -24.96 20.55
C ALA A 145 19.77 -24.14 19.26
N GLY A 146 19.03 -23.03 19.28
CA GLY A 146 18.92 -22.13 18.12
C GLY A 146 20.29 -21.55 17.74
N PRO A 147 20.55 -21.31 16.44
CA PRO A 147 21.84 -20.77 16.01
C PRO A 147 22.03 -19.36 16.57
N GLN A 148 23.26 -19.07 17.00
CA GLN A 148 23.65 -17.75 17.50
C GLN A 148 24.82 -17.21 16.70
N LEU A 149 24.70 -15.96 16.28
CA LEU A 149 25.76 -15.21 15.63
C LEU A 149 26.57 -14.48 16.69
N GLN A 150 27.90 -14.53 16.60
CA GLN A 150 28.80 -13.70 17.40
C GLN A 150 29.47 -12.68 16.50
N ILE A 151 29.41 -11.41 16.89
CA ILE A 151 30.09 -10.34 16.17
C ILE A 151 31.23 -9.82 17.05
N ALA A 152 32.37 -9.50 16.44
CA ALA A 152 33.48 -8.87 17.16
C ALA A 152 34.20 -7.87 16.27
N PHE A 153 34.71 -6.81 16.88
CA PHE A 153 35.38 -5.73 16.16
C PHE A 153 36.81 -5.59 16.69
N LEU A 154 37.80 -5.57 15.81
CA LEU A 154 39.18 -5.31 16.16
C LEU A 154 39.46 -3.81 16.04
N ASP A 155 39.95 -3.20 17.11
CA ASP A 155 40.40 -1.81 17.07
C ASP A 155 41.81 -1.63 16.49
N ALA A 156 42.20 -0.38 16.22
CA ALA A 156 43.56 -0.04 15.78
C ALA A 156 44.65 -0.40 16.80
N GLY A 157 44.30 -0.53 18.09
CA GLY A 157 45.18 -0.95 19.18
C GLY A 157 45.42 -2.47 19.24
N GLY A 158 44.73 -3.25 18.41
CA GLY A 158 44.84 -4.71 18.38
C GLY A 158 44.00 -5.42 19.46
N ASN A 159 42.98 -4.75 20.02
CA ASN A 159 42.04 -5.36 20.96
C ASN A 159 40.74 -5.73 20.23
N TYR A 160 40.27 -6.96 20.46
CA TYR A 160 38.92 -7.35 20.04
C TYR A 160 37.90 -6.91 21.08
N HIS A 161 36.92 -6.16 20.62
CA HIS A 161 35.70 -5.84 21.34
C HIS A 161 34.68 -6.90 20.96
N GLN A 162 34.52 -7.91 21.80
CA GLN A 162 33.49 -8.93 21.63
C GLN A 162 32.16 -8.32 22.06
N ALA A 163 31.21 -8.18 21.14
CA ALA A 163 29.87 -7.85 21.56
C ALA A 163 28.85 -8.47 20.62
N PHE A 164 27.73 -8.85 21.23
CA PHE A 164 26.55 -9.42 20.62
C PHE A 164 26.68 -10.93 20.34
N ASN A 165 26.01 -11.71 21.18
CA ASN A 165 25.53 -13.04 20.84
C ASN A 165 24.07 -12.86 20.42
N LEU A 166 23.80 -12.96 19.14
CA LEU A 166 22.48 -12.64 18.58
C LEU A 166 21.81 -13.92 18.10
N PRO A 167 20.59 -14.22 18.57
CA PRO A 167 19.84 -15.35 18.04
C PRO A 167 19.52 -15.10 16.55
N VAL A 168 19.70 -16.13 15.73
CA VAL A 168 19.32 -16.12 14.32
C VAL A 168 18.22 -17.15 14.10
N SER A 169 17.19 -16.74 13.35
CA SER A 169 16.07 -17.62 13.00
C SER A 169 16.50 -18.65 11.96
N VAL A 170 16.03 -19.88 12.13
CA VAL A 170 16.28 -20.98 11.18
C VAL A 170 15.29 -20.85 10.02
N GLY A 171 15.79 -20.98 8.79
CA GLY A 171 14.95 -21.04 7.58
C GLY A 171 14.30 -19.71 7.19
N THR A 172 14.70 -18.60 7.84
CA THR A 172 14.22 -17.24 7.54
C THR A 172 15.38 -16.26 7.62
N TRP A 173 15.38 -15.25 6.75
CA TRP A 173 16.33 -14.15 6.81
C TRP A 173 15.94 -13.22 7.95
N GLN A 174 16.93 -12.81 8.73
CA GLN A 174 16.76 -11.91 9.85
C GLN A 174 17.79 -10.79 9.76
N GLU A 175 17.34 -9.55 9.94
CA GLU A 175 18.26 -8.43 10.08
C GLU A 175 18.93 -8.45 11.45
N VAL A 176 20.24 -8.21 11.45
CA VAL A 176 21.11 -8.16 12.62
C VAL A 176 21.71 -6.76 12.70
N ASN A 177 21.32 -6.03 13.74
CA ASN A 177 21.81 -4.68 14.01
C ASN A 177 22.62 -4.63 15.31
N VAL A 178 23.77 -3.98 15.25
CA VAL A 178 24.73 -3.81 16.34
C VAL A 178 24.96 -2.32 16.55
N ASP A 179 24.58 -1.80 17.72
CA ASP A 179 24.87 -0.42 18.12
C ASP A 179 26.36 -0.27 18.47
N LEU A 180 27.08 0.48 17.63
CA LEU A 180 28.51 0.72 17.75
C LEU A 180 28.85 1.69 18.89
N SER A 181 27.89 2.50 19.36
CA SER A 181 28.11 3.42 20.48
C SER A 181 28.40 2.70 21.80
N THR A 182 27.85 1.49 21.95
CA THR A 182 28.12 0.61 23.10
C THR A 182 29.54 0.04 23.10
N LEU A 183 30.13 -0.08 21.92
CA LEU A 183 31.47 -0.64 21.70
C LEU A 183 32.56 0.42 21.68
N TYR A 184 32.25 1.57 21.10
CA TYR A 184 33.19 2.65 20.82
C TYR A 184 32.65 3.97 21.39
N PRO A 185 32.68 4.16 22.72
CA PRO A 185 32.09 5.33 23.38
C PRO A 185 32.83 6.65 23.09
N THR A 186 33.96 6.60 22.37
CA THR A 186 34.78 7.76 22.01
C THR A 186 34.86 7.94 20.50
N PRO A 187 34.63 9.16 19.95
CA PRO A 187 34.65 9.43 18.52
C PRO A 187 35.98 9.11 17.81
N THR A 188 37.07 8.99 18.56
CA THR A 188 38.43 8.73 18.05
C THR A 188 38.75 7.25 17.90
N SER A 189 37.83 6.35 18.21
CA SER A 189 38.02 4.91 18.04
C SER A 189 38.02 4.56 16.55
N GLU A 190 38.74 3.49 16.19
CA GLU A 190 38.85 3.03 14.80
C GLU A 190 38.65 1.51 14.72
N ILE A 191 37.99 1.04 13.66
CA ILE A 191 37.78 -0.38 13.35
C ILE A 191 38.77 -0.83 12.28
N LYS A 192 39.50 -1.91 12.55
CA LYS A 192 40.47 -2.52 11.64
C LYS A 192 39.96 -3.83 11.05
N GLU A 193 39.24 -4.62 11.84
CA GLU A 193 38.65 -5.88 11.41
C GLU A 193 37.27 -6.09 12.03
N ILE A 194 36.42 -6.88 11.36
CA ILE A 194 35.14 -7.34 11.88
C ILE A 194 35.08 -8.84 11.70
N LEU A 195 34.73 -9.56 12.76
CA LEU A 195 34.51 -10.99 12.77
C LEU A 195 33.02 -11.27 12.93
N VAL A 196 32.50 -12.13 12.08
CA VAL A 196 31.14 -12.67 12.19
C VAL A 196 31.25 -14.18 12.29
N LEU A 197 30.92 -14.74 13.44
CA LEU A 197 31.11 -16.14 13.78
C LEU A 197 29.78 -16.82 14.06
N MET A 198 29.71 -18.12 13.76
CA MET A 198 28.65 -18.99 14.23
C MET A 198 29.27 -20.12 15.07
N PRO A 199 29.07 -20.13 16.41
CA PRO A 199 29.65 -21.16 17.27
C PRO A 199 28.91 -22.50 17.21
N SER A 200 27.63 -22.48 16.84
CA SER A 200 26.83 -23.69 16.59
C SER A 200 27.21 -24.26 15.22
N GLU A 201 27.38 -25.58 15.05
CA GLU A 201 27.69 -26.24 13.75
C GLU A 201 26.50 -26.24 12.76
N VAL A 202 25.99 -25.05 12.42
CA VAL A 202 24.85 -24.77 11.54
C VAL A 202 25.30 -23.94 10.32
N PRO A 203 25.16 -24.43 9.08
CA PRO A 203 25.44 -23.61 7.91
C PRO A 203 24.65 -22.30 7.95
N PHE A 204 25.31 -21.20 7.60
CA PHE A 204 24.66 -19.89 7.61
C PHE A 204 25.11 -19.02 6.45
N TYR A 205 24.22 -18.10 6.10
CA TYR A 205 24.38 -17.12 5.07
C TYR A 205 24.37 -15.74 5.71
N ILE A 206 25.21 -14.85 5.19
CA ILE A 206 25.11 -13.42 5.49
C ILE A 206 25.05 -12.60 4.20
N ASP A 207 24.35 -11.49 4.28
CA ASP A 207 24.14 -10.57 3.16
C ASP A 207 24.06 -9.12 3.64
N GLU A 208 24.24 -8.17 2.73
CA GLU A 208 24.14 -6.71 2.94
C GLU A 208 24.83 -6.19 4.22
N VAL A 209 26.08 -6.61 4.43
CA VAL A 209 26.92 -6.20 5.56
C VAL A 209 27.34 -4.73 5.42
N ALA A 210 27.00 -3.89 6.39
CA ALA A 210 27.25 -2.46 6.34
C ALA A 210 27.66 -1.87 7.71
N LEU A 211 28.55 -0.88 7.68
CA LEU A 211 28.79 0.07 8.76
C LEU A 211 28.05 1.36 8.43
N LEU A 212 27.02 1.66 9.22
CA LEU A 212 26.09 2.74 8.97
C LEU A 212 26.42 3.91 9.90
N GLY A 213 26.41 5.11 9.34
CA GLY A 213 26.35 6.32 10.13
C GLY A 213 24.94 6.68 10.51
N ASP A 214 24.83 7.58 11.49
CA ASP A 214 23.68 8.46 11.52
C ASP A 214 23.79 9.32 10.26
N VAL A 215 23.19 8.85 9.17
CA VAL A 215 22.34 9.76 8.43
C VAL A 215 21.47 10.38 9.50
N PRO A 216 21.31 11.71 9.60
CA PRO A 216 20.23 12.27 10.39
C PRO A 216 18.94 11.69 9.82
N GLN A 217 18.58 10.50 10.27
CA GLN A 217 17.22 10.04 10.32
C GLN A 217 16.63 11.06 11.28
N PRO A 218 15.74 11.96 10.83
CA PRO A 218 14.85 12.53 11.80
C PRO A 218 14.25 11.32 12.50
N ALA A 219 14.60 11.08 13.77
CA ALA A 219 13.73 10.29 14.63
C ALA A 219 12.35 10.85 14.36
N PRO A 220 11.36 10.04 13.90
CA PRO A 220 10.09 10.58 13.45
C PRO A 220 9.63 11.56 14.50
N ALA A 221 9.70 12.85 14.16
CA ALA A 221 9.19 13.88 15.04
C ALA A 221 7.72 13.53 15.12
N ALA A 222 7.20 13.34 16.34
CA ALA A 222 5.83 12.92 16.58
C ALA A 222 4.92 13.67 15.60
N ILE A 223 4.28 12.90 14.71
CA ILE A 223 3.33 13.44 13.75
C ILE A 223 2.28 14.15 14.59
N ALA A 224 1.96 15.40 14.21
CA ALA A 224 1.10 16.27 14.99
C ALA A 224 -0.37 15.84 14.86
N GLY A 225 -0.70 14.64 15.34
CA GLY A 225 -2.00 14.00 15.22
C GLY A 225 -2.23 13.31 13.86
N PRO A 226 -3.38 12.62 13.71
CA PRO A 226 -3.74 11.93 12.48
C PRO A 226 -3.74 12.86 11.27
N ALA A 227 -3.21 12.40 10.14
CA ALA A 227 -3.32 13.10 8.87
C ALA A 227 -4.73 12.90 8.28
N ASP A 228 -5.24 13.90 7.56
CA ASP A 228 -6.47 13.72 6.77
C ASP A 228 -6.10 12.99 5.48
N LEU A 229 -6.08 11.66 5.55
CA LEU A 229 -5.80 10.80 4.42
C LEU A 229 -7.12 10.31 3.83
N GLY A 230 -7.21 10.35 2.52
CA GLY A 230 -8.26 9.66 1.78
C GLY A 230 -7.72 8.49 0.98
N LEU A 231 -8.62 7.78 0.32
CA LEU A 231 -8.32 6.57 -0.44
C LEU A 231 -8.94 6.68 -1.83
N ASN A 232 -8.17 6.42 -2.87
CA ASN A 232 -8.72 6.06 -4.17
C ASN A 232 -9.06 4.57 -4.17
N LEU A 233 -10.09 4.18 -4.91
CA LEU A 233 -10.36 2.76 -5.18
C LEU A 233 -9.71 2.32 -6.48
N PHE A 234 -9.49 1.00 -6.62
CA PHE A 234 -9.01 0.42 -7.88
C PHE A 234 -10.10 0.49 -8.96
N TYR A 235 -9.82 0.02 -10.17
CA TYR A 235 -10.87 -0.20 -11.16
C TYR A 235 -11.82 -1.29 -10.69
N HIS A 236 -13.13 -1.05 -10.76
CA HIS A 236 -14.14 -2.08 -10.51
C HIS A 236 -14.21 -3.03 -11.71
N GLU A 237 -13.31 -4.01 -11.72
CA GLU A 237 -13.14 -4.98 -12.79
C GLU A 237 -13.33 -6.40 -12.30
N ASP A 238 -13.43 -7.33 -13.25
CA ASP A 238 -13.64 -8.74 -12.93
C ASP A 238 -12.46 -9.42 -12.23
N TYR A 239 -11.29 -8.78 -12.23
CA TYR A 239 -10.08 -9.20 -11.53
C TYR A 239 -9.70 -8.31 -10.33
N ALA A 240 -10.54 -7.35 -9.95
CA ALA A 240 -10.24 -6.42 -8.86
C ALA A 240 -10.25 -7.12 -7.50
N GLY A 241 -9.30 -6.74 -6.63
CA GLY A 241 -9.13 -7.31 -5.29
C GLY A 241 -10.00 -6.69 -4.20
N ASP A 242 -10.68 -5.57 -4.49
CA ASP A 242 -11.47 -4.83 -3.49
C ASP A 242 -12.68 -5.63 -3.00
N ALA A 243 -13.27 -6.50 -3.85
CA ALA A 243 -14.43 -7.33 -3.50
C ALA A 243 -15.52 -6.59 -2.68
N ALA A 244 -15.86 -5.37 -3.10
CA ALA A 244 -16.68 -4.45 -2.31
C ALA A 244 -18.14 -4.90 -2.14
N PHE A 245 -18.73 -5.52 -3.16
CA PHE A 245 -20.16 -5.85 -3.18
C PHE A 245 -20.44 -7.17 -2.46
N ALA A 246 -21.58 -7.25 -1.76
CA ALA A 246 -22.07 -8.52 -1.22
C ALA A 246 -22.56 -9.47 -2.33
N ASP A 247 -23.00 -8.92 -3.47
CA ASP A 247 -23.41 -9.65 -4.65
C ASP A 247 -22.27 -9.72 -5.67
N VAL A 248 -21.70 -10.91 -5.83
CA VAL A 248 -20.57 -11.18 -6.73
C VAL A 248 -20.95 -10.94 -8.19
N LEU A 249 -22.23 -11.01 -8.57
CA LEU A 249 -22.61 -10.83 -9.97
C LEU A 249 -22.35 -9.41 -10.48
N ARG A 250 -22.15 -8.45 -9.57
CA ARG A 250 -21.75 -7.07 -9.90
C ARG A 250 -20.31 -6.95 -10.37
N THR A 251 -19.47 -7.95 -10.12
CA THR A 251 -18.07 -8.02 -10.58
C THR A 251 -17.89 -8.87 -11.83
N LEU A 252 -18.98 -9.34 -12.46
CA LEU A 252 -18.88 -10.07 -13.71
C LEU A 252 -18.25 -9.20 -14.80
N ARG A 253 -17.40 -9.80 -15.62
CA ARG A 253 -17.11 -9.31 -16.97
C ARG A 253 -18.39 -9.36 -17.79
N ARG A 254 -18.43 -8.60 -18.88
CA ARG A 254 -19.56 -8.64 -19.82
C ARG A 254 -19.92 -10.03 -20.28
N TRP A 255 -21.21 -10.16 -20.59
CA TRP A 255 -21.78 -11.33 -21.20
C TRP A 255 -21.07 -11.68 -22.51
N GLY A 256 -20.42 -12.83 -22.46
CA GLY A 256 -19.81 -13.50 -23.59
C GLY A 256 -20.62 -14.69 -24.07
N LYS A 257 -19.97 -15.45 -24.95
CA LYS A 257 -20.53 -16.68 -25.50
C LYS A 257 -20.78 -17.69 -24.41
N TYR A 258 -21.86 -18.46 -24.55
CA TYR A 258 -22.22 -19.49 -23.58
C TYR A 258 -21.09 -20.49 -23.29
N ASP A 259 -20.33 -20.92 -24.30
CA ASP A 259 -19.25 -21.91 -24.16
C ASP A 259 -17.88 -21.29 -23.86
N GLN A 260 -17.69 -20.00 -24.17
CA GLN A 260 -16.46 -19.22 -24.00
C GLN A 260 -16.80 -17.88 -23.32
N PRO A 261 -17.19 -17.90 -22.04
CA PRO A 261 -17.74 -16.73 -21.33
C PRO A 261 -16.78 -15.54 -21.23
N TRP A 262 -15.47 -15.75 -21.41
CA TRP A 262 -14.46 -14.70 -21.49
C TRP A 262 -14.40 -13.95 -22.83
N LEU A 263 -15.12 -14.43 -23.86
CA LEU A 263 -15.24 -13.77 -25.17
C LEU A 263 -16.60 -13.11 -25.29
N GLU A 264 -16.61 -11.78 -25.21
CA GLU A 264 -17.80 -10.94 -25.38
C GLU A 264 -18.62 -11.30 -26.64
N ASP A 265 -19.95 -11.27 -26.51
CA ASP A 265 -20.88 -11.52 -27.60
C ASP A 265 -21.81 -10.32 -27.84
N ASN A 266 -21.42 -9.47 -28.78
CA ASN A 266 -22.16 -8.28 -29.17
C ASN A 266 -23.50 -8.56 -29.90
N SER A 267 -23.87 -9.84 -30.11
CA SER A 267 -25.15 -10.22 -30.72
C SER A 267 -26.27 -10.49 -29.71
N LEU A 268 -25.94 -10.51 -28.41
CA LEU A 268 -26.89 -10.72 -27.33
C LEU A 268 -27.89 -9.57 -27.22
N THR A 269 -29.10 -9.90 -26.78
CA THR A 269 -30.13 -8.94 -26.38
C THR A 269 -30.45 -9.14 -24.92
N PHE A 270 -30.75 -8.04 -24.22
CA PHE A 270 -30.85 -8.04 -22.76
C PHE A 270 -32.25 -7.66 -22.28
N THR A 271 -32.57 -8.05 -21.05
CA THR A 271 -33.62 -7.41 -20.23
C THR A 271 -33.22 -5.97 -19.89
N ASP A 272 -34.13 -5.22 -19.27
CA ASP A 272 -33.84 -3.90 -18.70
C ASP A 272 -32.74 -3.96 -17.61
N GLN A 273 -32.66 -5.04 -16.83
CA GLN A 273 -31.60 -5.29 -15.85
C GLN A 273 -30.27 -5.83 -16.44
N GLY A 274 -30.13 -5.90 -17.77
CA GLY A 274 -28.91 -6.38 -18.39
C GLY A 274 -28.71 -7.91 -18.36
N VAL A 275 -29.78 -8.70 -18.17
CA VAL A 275 -29.72 -10.18 -18.27
C VAL A 275 -29.90 -10.62 -19.72
N PRO A 276 -29.05 -11.49 -20.28
CA PRO A 276 -29.19 -11.94 -21.67
C PRO A 276 -30.43 -12.82 -21.84
N LEU A 277 -31.16 -12.60 -22.94
CA LEU A 277 -32.32 -13.40 -23.35
C LEU A 277 -31.89 -14.68 -24.09
N GLN A 278 -30.68 -14.70 -24.65
CA GLN A 278 -30.07 -15.86 -25.28
C GLN A 278 -29.11 -16.58 -24.31
N PRO A 279 -28.74 -17.85 -24.59
CA PRO A 279 -27.69 -18.52 -23.84
C PRO A 279 -26.38 -17.73 -23.89
N ALA A 280 -25.83 -17.43 -22.72
CA ALA A 280 -24.64 -16.61 -22.57
C ALA A 280 -23.91 -16.99 -21.28
N GLY A 281 -22.68 -16.52 -21.14
CA GLY A 281 -21.94 -16.65 -19.89
C GLY A 281 -21.01 -15.49 -19.66
N ALA A 282 -20.66 -15.25 -18.40
CA ALA A 282 -19.76 -14.22 -17.96
C ALA A 282 -18.75 -14.83 -16.97
N ILE A 283 -17.61 -14.18 -16.81
CA ILE A 283 -16.56 -14.61 -15.88
C ILE A 283 -16.31 -13.56 -14.81
N THR A 284 -15.84 -13.98 -13.64
CA THR A 284 -15.23 -13.11 -12.64
C THR A 284 -14.19 -13.89 -11.86
N PHE A 285 -13.19 -13.19 -11.32
CA PHE A 285 -12.20 -13.78 -10.45
C PHE A 285 -12.63 -13.54 -9.00
N MET A 286 -12.60 -14.59 -8.20
CA MET A 286 -13.01 -14.58 -6.78
C MET A 286 -11.89 -13.98 -5.89
N HIS A 287 -11.27 -12.89 -6.33
CA HIS A 287 -10.32 -12.09 -5.54
C HIS A 287 -11.07 -11.38 -4.41
N GLY A 288 -10.49 -11.29 -3.21
CA GLY A 288 -11.10 -10.69 -2.02
C GLY A 288 -12.35 -11.37 -1.45
N TYR A 289 -12.89 -12.40 -2.10
CA TYR A 289 -14.09 -13.13 -1.68
C TYR A 289 -13.75 -14.46 -0.99
N ASP A 290 -14.39 -14.74 0.15
CA ASP A 290 -14.10 -15.92 0.96
C ASP A 290 -14.64 -17.22 0.34
N PRO A 291 -13.93 -18.36 0.47
CA PRO A 291 -14.48 -19.66 0.12
C PRO A 291 -15.67 -20.00 1.03
N GLY A 292 -16.68 -20.67 0.49
CA GLY A 292 -17.83 -21.06 1.28
C GLY A 292 -19.09 -21.30 0.46
N LEU A 293 -20.23 -21.21 1.16
CA LEU A 293 -21.56 -21.37 0.59
C LEU A 293 -22.15 -20.00 0.25
N TYR A 294 -22.27 -19.75 -1.05
CA TYR A 294 -22.89 -18.56 -1.62
C TYR A 294 -24.38 -18.83 -1.86
N GLN A 295 -25.21 -17.80 -1.75
CA GLN A 295 -26.63 -17.90 -2.04
C GLN A 295 -26.95 -17.36 -3.44
N LEU A 296 -27.29 -18.27 -4.35
CA LEU A 296 -27.88 -17.91 -5.64
C LEU A 296 -29.37 -17.67 -5.46
N ARG A 297 -29.88 -16.56 -6.00
CA ARG A 297 -31.31 -16.29 -6.09
C ARG A 297 -31.67 -15.51 -7.35
N PHE A 298 -32.83 -15.81 -7.93
CA PHE A 298 -33.39 -15.07 -9.05
C PHE A 298 -34.89 -15.32 -9.18
N ARG A 299 -35.59 -14.42 -9.87
CA ARG A 299 -36.99 -14.58 -10.25
C ARG A 299 -37.13 -14.78 -11.74
N GLY A 300 -38.28 -15.31 -12.17
CA GLY A 300 -38.57 -15.62 -13.56
C GLY A 300 -38.26 -17.07 -13.92
N THR A 301 -38.50 -17.41 -15.19
CA THR A 301 -38.40 -18.77 -15.71
C THR A 301 -37.16 -18.92 -16.59
N GLY A 302 -36.19 -19.70 -16.12
CA GLY A 302 -34.97 -19.98 -16.87
C GLY A 302 -34.04 -20.94 -16.12
N THR A 303 -32.90 -21.24 -16.74
CA THR A 303 -31.89 -22.14 -16.17
C THR A 303 -30.55 -21.43 -16.13
N VAL A 304 -29.91 -21.44 -14.96
CA VAL A 304 -28.57 -20.90 -14.73
C VAL A 304 -27.60 -21.98 -14.30
N ASP A 305 -26.31 -21.75 -14.51
CA ASP A 305 -25.21 -22.63 -14.08
C ASP A 305 -24.07 -21.78 -13.54
N VAL A 306 -23.44 -22.25 -12.45
CA VAL A 306 -22.30 -21.58 -11.81
C VAL A 306 -21.23 -22.64 -11.60
N ARG A 307 -20.04 -22.40 -12.16
CA ARG A 307 -18.96 -23.39 -12.14
C ARG A 307 -17.58 -22.79 -12.29
N MET A 308 -16.57 -23.61 -12.06
CA MET A 308 -15.17 -23.24 -12.25
C MET A 308 -14.86 -23.00 -13.74
N THR A 309 -14.17 -21.90 -14.05
CA THR A 309 -13.67 -21.64 -15.41
C THR A 309 -12.63 -22.71 -15.80
N PRO A 310 -12.72 -23.32 -17.00
CA PRO A 310 -11.76 -24.34 -17.42
C PRO A 310 -10.30 -23.86 -17.37
N GLY A 311 -9.43 -24.65 -16.74
CA GLY A 311 -7.99 -24.33 -16.59
C GLY A 311 -7.59 -23.82 -15.21
N TRP A 312 -8.55 -23.49 -14.35
CA TRP A 312 -8.33 -23.13 -12.96
C TRP A 312 -8.43 -24.34 -12.02
N GLN A 313 -7.77 -24.26 -10.88
CA GLN A 313 -7.79 -25.30 -9.84
C GLN A 313 -8.80 -24.96 -8.76
N GLY A 314 -9.49 -25.96 -8.22
CA GLY A 314 -10.55 -25.82 -7.22
C GLY A 314 -11.90 -26.29 -7.76
N ASP A 315 -12.92 -26.25 -6.91
CA ASP A 315 -14.27 -26.68 -7.23
C ASP A 315 -15.27 -25.53 -6.99
N ILE A 316 -16.08 -25.25 -8.01
CA ILE A 316 -17.25 -24.35 -7.93
C ILE A 316 -18.42 -25.07 -8.55
N TYR A 317 -19.53 -25.17 -7.82
CA TYR A 317 -20.75 -25.84 -8.31
C TYR A 317 -21.98 -25.46 -7.50
N ILE A 318 -23.16 -25.50 -8.14
CA ILE A 318 -24.44 -25.48 -7.44
C ILE A 318 -24.59 -26.79 -6.65
N VAL A 319 -24.81 -26.69 -5.34
CA VAL A 319 -24.91 -27.84 -4.44
C VAL A 319 -26.12 -28.70 -4.83
N PRO A 320 -25.94 -29.99 -5.15
CA PRO A 320 -27.02 -30.84 -5.63
C PRO A 320 -28.21 -30.90 -4.67
N GLY A 321 -29.43 -30.71 -5.21
CA GLY A 321 -30.67 -30.76 -4.43
C GLY A 321 -31.01 -29.50 -3.64
N THR A 322 -30.18 -28.45 -3.70
CA THR A 322 -30.47 -27.17 -3.02
C THR A 322 -31.28 -26.20 -3.87
N MET A 323 -31.26 -26.33 -5.20
CA MET A 323 -32.04 -25.47 -6.08
C MET A 323 -33.53 -25.79 -5.99
N HIS A 324 -34.32 -24.81 -5.55
CA HIS A 324 -35.77 -24.93 -5.45
C HIS A 324 -36.44 -23.55 -5.51
N THR A 325 -37.75 -23.54 -5.74
CA THR A 325 -38.54 -22.29 -5.80
C THR A 325 -39.25 -22.05 -4.47
N GLU A 326 -38.98 -20.90 -3.86
CA GLU A 326 -39.67 -20.36 -2.69
C GLU A 326 -40.54 -19.16 -3.13
N GLY A 327 -41.86 -19.34 -3.18
CA GLY A 327 -42.75 -18.27 -3.67
C GLY A 327 -42.56 -18.00 -5.18
N ASP A 328 -42.15 -16.78 -5.54
CA ASP A 328 -41.83 -16.36 -6.92
C ASP A 328 -40.32 -16.33 -7.20
N GLU A 329 -39.50 -16.86 -6.29
CA GLU A 329 -38.04 -16.82 -6.35
C GLU A 329 -37.44 -18.22 -6.38
N THR A 330 -36.46 -18.44 -7.25
CA THR A 330 -35.61 -19.63 -7.25
C THR A 330 -34.37 -19.35 -6.42
N VAL A 331 -34.07 -20.22 -5.47
CA VAL A 331 -32.91 -20.13 -4.58
C VAL A 331 -32.06 -21.41 -4.66
N ALA A 332 -30.75 -21.28 -4.52
CA ALA A 332 -29.82 -22.41 -4.43
C ALA A 332 -28.57 -22.03 -3.63
N LEU A 333 -27.84 -23.05 -3.16
CA LEU A 333 -26.50 -22.86 -2.59
C LEU A 333 -25.46 -23.16 -3.66
N VAL A 334 -24.44 -22.31 -3.76
CA VAL A 334 -23.26 -22.49 -4.61
C VAL A 334 -22.05 -22.67 -3.72
N GLN A 335 -21.34 -23.79 -3.87
CA GLN A 335 -20.07 -24.03 -3.19
C GLN A 335 -18.94 -23.38 -4.00
N ILE A 336 -18.07 -22.63 -3.32
CA ILE A 336 -16.82 -22.09 -3.87
C ILE A 336 -15.69 -22.49 -2.92
N ASP A 337 -14.77 -23.34 -3.37
CA ASP A 337 -13.77 -23.99 -2.50
C ASP A 337 -12.41 -23.27 -2.43
N ALA A 338 -12.20 -22.19 -3.17
CA ALA A 338 -10.93 -21.47 -3.21
C ALA A 338 -11.11 -19.97 -3.49
N THR A 339 -10.15 -19.16 -3.03
CA THR A 339 -10.02 -17.73 -3.35
C THR A 339 -9.18 -17.53 -4.62
N GLY A 340 -9.32 -16.38 -5.28
CA GLY A 340 -8.51 -16.00 -6.46
C GLY A 340 -8.67 -16.92 -7.68
N VAL A 341 -9.72 -17.74 -7.70
CA VAL A 341 -10.09 -18.61 -8.82
C VAL A 341 -11.07 -17.90 -9.75
N ALA A 342 -11.14 -18.33 -11.02
CA ALA A 342 -12.12 -17.79 -11.96
C ALA A 342 -13.44 -18.59 -11.94
N MET A 343 -14.56 -17.89 -11.78
CA MET A 343 -15.91 -18.41 -11.80
C MET A 343 -16.60 -18.07 -13.13
N ASP A 344 -17.22 -19.07 -13.76
CA ASP A 344 -18.19 -18.89 -14.84
C ASP A 344 -19.60 -18.79 -14.27
N PHE A 345 -20.31 -17.71 -14.60
CA PHE A 345 -21.75 -17.62 -14.42
C PHE A 345 -22.44 -17.73 -15.79
N ARG A 346 -23.41 -18.64 -15.95
CA ARG A 346 -24.03 -18.92 -17.25
C ARG A 346 -25.55 -18.90 -17.18
N ILE A 347 -26.15 -18.27 -18.19
CA ILE A 347 -27.58 -18.40 -18.51
C ILE A 347 -27.70 -19.45 -19.60
N GLN A 348 -28.34 -20.59 -19.30
CA GLN A 348 -28.58 -21.66 -20.28
C GLN A 348 -29.87 -21.43 -21.08
N SER A 349 -30.90 -20.91 -20.42
CA SER A 349 -32.18 -20.55 -21.01
C SER A 349 -32.82 -19.42 -20.21
N ASN A 350 -33.54 -18.55 -20.90
CA ASN A 350 -34.25 -17.42 -20.31
C ASN A 350 -35.59 -17.24 -21.06
N ASP A 351 -36.73 -17.38 -20.37
CA ASP A 351 -38.05 -17.27 -21.01
C ASP A 351 -38.37 -15.80 -21.30
N SER A 352 -38.52 -15.46 -22.58
CA SER A 352 -38.88 -14.09 -23.01
C SER A 352 -40.21 -13.56 -22.46
N GLN A 353 -41.12 -14.41 -21.99
CA GLN A 353 -42.41 -14.00 -21.41
C GLN A 353 -42.35 -13.84 -19.89
N ASP A 354 -41.35 -14.42 -19.24
CA ASP A 354 -41.10 -14.35 -17.80
C ASP A 354 -39.58 -14.39 -17.57
N PRO A 355 -38.86 -13.33 -17.98
CA PRO A 355 -37.41 -13.38 -18.04
C PRO A 355 -36.79 -13.39 -16.63
N ILE A 356 -35.61 -13.98 -16.53
CA ILE A 356 -34.76 -13.93 -15.35
C ILE A 356 -34.50 -12.47 -14.99
N ARG A 357 -34.74 -12.13 -13.72
CA ARG A 357 -34.57 -10.81 -13.10
C ARG A 357 -34.30 -10.97 -11.60
N ASP A 358 -33.88 -9.90 -10.95
CA ASP A 358 -33.48 -9.87 -9.53
C ASP A 358 -32.48 -11.00 -9.22
N LEU A 359 -31.50 -11.15 -10.12
CA LEU A 359 -30.51 -12.22 -10.11
C LEU A 359 -29.31 -11.81 -9.26
N HIS A 360 -29.01 -12.60 -8.24
CA HIS A 360 -27.95 -12.36 -7.27
C HIS A 360 -27.17 -13.63 -6.94
N LEU A 361 -25.88 -13.47 -6.65
CA LEU A 361 -25.02 -14.48 -6.03
C LEU A 361 -24.36 -13.86 -4.81
N LEU A 362 -24.99 -14.04 -3.65
CA LEU A 362 -24.57 -13.39 -2.40
C LEU A 362 -23.43 -14.16 -1.73
N ALA A 363 -22.41 -13.43 -1.31
CA ALA A 363 -21.25 -13.94 -0.58
C ALA A 363 -21.64 -14.58 0.77
N PRO A 364 -20.78 -15.47 1.34
CA PRO A 364 -21.01 -16.04 2.66
C PRO A 364 -21.29 -14.97 3.72
N GLY A 365 -22.28 -15.19 4.56
CA GLY A 365 -22.73 -14.20 5.57
C GLY A 365 -23.81 -13.23 5.08
N TYR A 366 -24.07 -13.16 3.77
CA TYR A 366 -25.08 -12.28 3.16
C TYR A 366 -26.23 -13.10 2.60
N HIS A 367 -27.48 -12.77 2.99
CA HIS A 367 -28.64 -13.60 2.66
C HIS A 367 -29.91 -12.79 2.38
N GLY A 368 -30.68 -13.26 1.41
CA GLY A 368 -32.02 -12.81 1.09
C GLY A 368 -32.09 -11.44 0.42
N ALA A 369 -33.32 -10.95 0.25
CA ALA A 369 -33.62 -9.68 -0.43
C ALA A 369 -33.18 -8.43 0.33
N THR A 370 -32.81 -8.57 1.61
CA THR A 370 -32.42 -7.47 2.49
C THR A 370 -30.92 -7.51 2.80
N ALA A 371 -30.14 -8.29 2.06
CA ALA A 371 -28.69 -8.25 2.18
C ALA A 371 -28.20 -6.82 1.91
N PRO A 372 -27.24 -6.29 2.70
CA PRO A 372 -26.63 -5.00 2.41
C PRO A 372 -25.94 -5.04 1.04
N LEU A 373 -25.83 -3.88 0.39
CA LEU A 373 -25.20 -3.78 -0.93
C LEU A 373 -23.69 -4.08 -0.86
N TYR A 374 -23.04 -3.55 0.15
CA TYR A 374 -21.60 -3.66 0.38
C TYR A 374 -21.26 -4.63 1.50
N ARG A 375 -20.08 -5.22 1.38
CA ARG A 375 -19.49 -6.09 2.39
C ARG A 375 -18.96 -5.29 3.56
N ASN A 376 -19.18 -5.77 4.79
CA ASN A 376 -18.62 -5.15 6.00
C ASN A 376 -17.09 -5.14 5.94
N GLU A 377 -16.47 -6.21 5.44
CA GLU A 377 -15.01 -6.31 5.32
C GLU A 377 -14.40 -5.17 4.48
N PHE A 378 -15.14 -4.73 3.44
CA PHE A 378 -14.76 -3.59 2.63
C PHE A 378 -15.04 -2.27 3.36
N LEU A 379 -16.27 -2.11 3.89
CA LEU A 379 -16.70 -0.88 4.56
C LEU A 379 -15.83 -0.52 5.77
N ASP A 380 -15.46 -1.50 6.59
CA ASP A 380 -14.68 -1.29 7.80
C ASP A 380 -13.28 -0.75 7.49
N ARG A 381 -12.65 -1.20 6.40
CA ARG A 381 -11.34 -0.69 5.97
C ARG A 381 -11.39 0.71 5.35
N VAL A 382 -12.39 0.99 4.52
CA VAL A 382 -12.48 2.32 3.88
C VAL A 382 -12.96 3.39 4.86
N ARG A 383 -13.71 3.03 5.91
CA ARG A 383 -14.19 3.93 6.98
C ARG A 383 -13.07 4.61 7.78
N ALA A 384 -11.88 4.01 7.82
CA ALA A 384 -10.70 4.59 8.48
C ALA A 384 -10.21 5.89 7.80
N PHE A 385 -10.60 6.13 6.55
CA PHE A 385 -10.16 7.27 5.76
C PHE A 385 -11.13 8.46 5.84
N GLY A 386 -10.63 9.67 5.57
CA GLY A 386 -11.43 10.91 5.58
C GLY A 386 -12.28 11.11 4.31
N ALA A 387 -11.80 10.62 3.17
CA ALA A 387 -12.45 10.74 1.87
C ALA A 387 -12.23 9.51 0.98
N LEU A 388 -13.16 9.27 0.06
CA LEU A 388 -13.10 8.18 -0.92
C LEU A 388 -13.22 8.72 -2.34
N ARG A 389 -12.16 8.59 -3.16
CA ARG A 389 -12.17 9.01 -4.57
C ARG A 389 -12.63 7.87 -5.47
N LEU A 390 -13.72 8.14 -6.18
CA LEU A 390 -14.51 7.14 -6.90
C LEU A 390 -14.19 7.09 -8.39
N MET A 391 -13.16 7.82 -8.84
CA MET A 391 -12.79 8.00 -10.25
C MET A 391 -12.73 6.70 -11.06
N ASN A 392 -12.06 5.68 -10.51
CA ASN A 392 -11.91 4.37 -11.16
C ASN A 392 -13.22 3.57 -11.16
N TYR A 393 -13.99 3.65 -10.07
CA TYR A 393 -15.29 2.99 -9.98
C TYR A 393 -16.32 3.61 -10.93
N SER A 394 -16.34 4.93 -11.09
CA SER A 394 -17.14 5.62 -12.11
C SER A 394 -16.54 5.57 -13.51
N GLN A 395 -15.34 4.96 -13.66
CA GLN A 395 -14.64 4.79 -14.91
C GLN A 395 -14.49 6.08 -15.73
N THR A 396 -14.04 7.15 -15.06
CA THR A 396 -14.06 8.50 -15.66
C THR A 396 -13.07 8.68 -16.81
N ASN A 397 -11.93 7.99 -16.78
CA ASN A 397 -10.93 8.05 -17.85
C ASN A 397 -11.53 7.54 -19.16
N ASP A 398 -11.30 8.29 -20.24
CA ASP A 398 -11.76 7.94 -21.59
C ASP A 398 -13.28 7.78 -21.75
N SER A 399 -14.07 8.31 -20.81
CA SER A 399 -15.54 8.25 -20.87
C SER A 399 -16.10 9.04 -22.06
N ASP A 400 -16.89 8.37 -22.89
CA ASP A 400 -17.59 8.91 -24.06
C ASP A 400 -18.99 9.49 -23.71
N ALA A 401 -19.37 9.52 -22.42
CA ALA A 401 -20.66 10.03 -22.00
C ALA A 401 -20.79 11.54 -22.17
N ILE A 402 -21.84 11.91 -22.91
CA ILE A 402 -22.23 13.30 -23.16
C ILE A 402 -23.52 13.63 -22.41
N SER A 403 -24.52 12.75 -22.48
CA SER A 403 -25.89 12.98 -22.02
C SER A 403 -26.27 12.02 -20.89
N TRP A 404 -27.11 12.47 -19.96
CA TRP A 404 -27.44 11.71 -18.73
C TRP A 404 -27.93 10.28 -18.97
N SER A 405 -28.64 10.03 -20.07
CA SER A 405 -29.14 8.69 -20.42
C SER A 405 -28.06 7.69 -20.83
N GLN A 406 -26.80 8.12 -20.94
CA GLN A 406 -25.66 7.27 -21.33
C GLN A 406 -24.90 6.68 -20.14
N ARG A 407 -25.26 7.05 -18.91
CA ARG A 407 -24.66 6.55 -17.68
C ARG A 407 -25.01 5.08 -17.41
N ARG A 408 -24.22 4.43 -16.56
CA ARG A 408 -24.59 3.16 -15.92
C ARG A 408 -25.85 3.29 -15.05
N LEU A 409 -26.76 2.32 -15.15
CA LEU A 409 -27.97 2.25 -14.31
C LEU A 409 -27.77 1.28 -13.12
N PRO A 410 -28.40 1.54 -11.95
CA PRO A 410 -28.16 0.77 -10.73
C PRO A 410 -28.81 -0.63 -10.73
N ASP A 411 -29.82 -0.85 -11.57
CA ASP A 411 -30.53 -2.12 -11.74
C ASP A 411 -29.88 -3.05 -12.77
N GLU A 412 -28.86 -2.58 -13.50
CA GLU A 412 -28.02 -3.45 -14.31
C GLU A 412 -27.18 -4.37 -13.41
N ILE A 413 -27.19 -5.67 -13.71
CA ILE A 413 -26.51 -6.65 -12.86
C ILE A 413 -24.99 -6.46 -12.89
N ILE A 414 -24.43 -6.13 -14.05
CA ILE A 414 -22.99 -5.96 -14.24
C ILE A 414 -22.62 -4.48 -14.07
N GLN A 415 -21.67 -4.23 -13.16
CA GLN A 415 -21.21 -2.87 -12.80
C GLN A 415 -19.73 -2.63 -13.16
N THR A 416 -19.08 -3.51 -13.93
CA THR A 416 -17.68 -3.39 -14.43
C THR A 416 -17.58 -2.68 -15.79
N GLY A 417 -16.38 -2.33 -16.31
CA GLY A 417 -16.36 -1.76 -17.67
C GLY A 417 -15.08 -1.37 -18.46
N PHE A 418 -13.84 -1.77 -18.17
CA PHE A 418 -12.65 -1.36 -18.96
C PHE A 418 -12.66 -1.80 -20.45
N THR A 419 -13.66 -2.56 -20.93
CA THR A 419 -13.63 -3.20 -22.26
C THR A 419 -14.90 -3.07 -23.17
N GLY A 420 -15.76 -2.02 -23.11
CA GLY A 420 -16.96 -1.81 -24.02
C GLY A 420 -18.42 -1.59 -23.44
N PRO A 421 -19.51 -1.93 -24.19
CA PRO A 421 -20.43 -0.94 -24.75
C PRO A 421 -21.30 -0.21 -23.72
N GLY A 422 -21.21 1.11 -23.80
CA GLY A 422 -21.84 2.13 -22.98
C GLY A 422 -20.91 3.34 -23.09
N PRO A 423 -21.40 4.56 -23.34
CA PRO A 423 -20.51 5.72 -23.40
C PRO A 423 -19.83 5.97 -22.05
N GLU A 424 -20.48 5.59 -20.95
CA GLU A 424 -19.90 5.54 -19.61
C GLU A 424 -19.91 4.10 -19.09
N GLY A 425 -18.76 3.61 -18.65
CA GLY A 425 -18.63 2.33 -17.97
C GLY A 425 -18.74 2.45 -16.45
N GLY A 426 -18.24 1.45 -15.72
CA GLY A 426 -18.15 1.46 -14.26
C GLY A 426 -19.48 1.29 -13.54
N VAL A 427 -19.45 1.63 -12.25
CA VAL A 427 -20.51 1.50 -11.26
C VAL A 427 -21.47 2.70 -11.33
N ALA A 428 -22.77 2.43 -11.25
CA ALA A 428 -23.81 3.46 -11.25
C ALA A 428 -23.65 4.46 -10.09
N TRP A 429 -23.91 5.74 -10.39
CA TRP A 429 -23.83 6.82 -9.40
C TRP A 429 -24.67 6.57 -8.14
N GLU A 430 -25.85 5.98 -8.28
CA GLU A 430 -26.71 5.64 -7.13
C GLU A 430 -26.02 4.67 -6.16
N LEU A 431 -25.33 3.65 -6.69
CA LEU A 431 -24.61 2.68 -5.85
C LEU A 431 -23.39 3.34 -5.21
N LEU A 432 -22.68 4.22 -5.92
CA LEU A 432 -21.56 4.97 -5.36
C LEU A 432 -21.97 5.94 -4.25
N ILE A 433 -23.17 6.53 -4.33
CA ILE A 433 -23.74 7.33 -3.24
C ILE A 433 -24.04 6.44 -2.04
N GLU A 434 -24.62 5.26 -2.25
CA GLU A 434 -24.88 4.28 -1.18
C GLU A 434 -23.57 3.85 -0.50
N MET A 435 -22.50 3.63 -1.27
CA MET A 435 -21.17 3.33 -0.71
C MET A 435 -20.68 4.42 0.23
N ALA A 436 -20.73 5.68 -0.21
CA ALA A 436 -20.30 6.81 0.60
C ALA A 436 -21.15 6.98 1.87
N ASN A 437 -22.46 6.75 1.75
CA ASN A 437 -23.40 6.81 2.87
C ASN A 437 -23.15 5.69 3.90
N ASP A 438 -22.98 4.45 3.43
CA ASP A 438 -22.74 3.27 4.27
C ASP A 438 -21.37 3.35 4.95
N ALA A 439 -20.35 3.83 4.22
CA ALA A 439 -19.03 4.09 4.78
C ALA A 439 -18.98 5.36 5.65
N GLY A 440 -20.00 6.23 5.59
CA GLY A 440 -20.00 7.49 6.36
C GLY A 440 -18.85 8.43 5.98
N ILE A 441 -18.38 8.38 4.73
CA ILE A 441 -17.17 9.04 4.23
C ILE A 441 -17.52 10.11 3.19
N ASP A 442 -16.67 11.14 3.06
CA ASP A 442 -16.87 12.18 2.04
C ASP A 442 -16.45 11.66 0.65
N PRO A 443 -17.36 11.62 -0.35
CA PRO A 443 -17.04 11.16 -1.70
C PRO A 443 -16.31 12.23 -2.53
N TRP A 444 -15.32 11.80 -3.31
CA TRP A 444 -14.70 12.58 -4.39
C TRP A 444 -15.06 11.97 -5.74
N ILE A 445 -15.81 12.73 -6.55
CA ILE A 445 -16.24 12.33 -7.89
C ILE A 445 -15.57 13.14 -8.99
N ASN A 446 -15.51 12.54 -10.18
CA ASN A 446 -14.99 13.18 -11.38
C ASN A 446 -16.12 13.29 -12.42
N VAL A 447 -16.42 14.52 -12.85
CA VAL A 447 -17.40 14.77 -13.91
C VAL A 447 -16.81 14.33 -15.25
N PRO A 448 -17.50 13.49 -16.06
CA PRO A 448 -17.00 13.08 -17.37
C PRO A 448 -16.68 14.28 -18.27
N HIS A 449 -15.59 14.16 -19.02
CA HIS A 449 -15.00 15.28 -19.76
C HIS A 449 -15.87 15.77 -20.93
N LEU A 450 -16.71 14.90 -21.49
CA LEU A 450 -17.68 15.20 -22.55
C LEU A 450 -19.09 15.54 -22.05
N ALA A 451 -19.34 15.44 -20.74
CA ALA A 451 -20.66 15.67 -20.15
C ALA A 451 -21.20 17.06 -20.54
N ASP A 452 -22.45 17.08 -21.01
CA ASP A 452 -23.19 18.29 -21.28
C ASP A 452 -23.77 18.89 -19.99
N ASN A 453 -24.29 20.11 -20.07
CA ASN A 453 -24.83 20.79 -18.89
C ASN A 453 -26.04 20.04 -18.28
N ASN A 454 -26.79 19.27 -19.08
CA ASN A 454 -27.91 18.49 -18.57
C ASN A 454 -27.38 17.31 -17.74
N TYR A 455 -26.38 16.58 -18.25
CA TYR A 455 -25.68 15.53 -17.49
C TYR A 455 -25.20 16.09 -16.14
N ILE A 456 -24.50 17.22 -16.14
CA ILE A 456 -23.95 17.82 -14.91
C ILE A 456 -25.08 18.22 -13.94
N THR A 457 -26.19 18.72 -14.46
CA THR A 457 -27.36 19.11 -13.65
C THR A 457 -28.02 17.91 -12.99
N GLU A 458 -28.23 16.83 -13.73
CA GLU A 458 -28.82 15.58 -13.22
C GLU A 458 -27.88 14.90 -12.21
N LEU A 459 -26.56 14.90 -12.48
CA LEU A 459 -25.55 14.41 -11.55
C LEU A 459 -25.59 15.19 -10.23
N ALA A 460 -25.54 16.53 -10.29
CA ALA A 460 -25.63 17.37 -9.11
C ALA A 460 -26.93 17.16 -8.32
N THR A 461 -28.05 16.93 -9.04
CA THR A 461 -29.37 16.68 -8.44
C THR A 461 -29.40 15.35 -7.73
N LEU A 462 -28.84 14.30 -8.35
CA LEU A 462 -28.79 12.96 -7.78
C LEU A 462 -28.00 12.97 -6.47
N TRP A 463 -26.77 13.50 -6.48
CA TRP A 463 -25.93 13.59 -5.30
C TRP A 463 -26.54 14.46 -4.20
N HIS A 464 -27.14 15.61 -4.53
CA HIS A 464 -27.83 16.43 -3.52
C HIS A 464 -29.00 15.69 -2.85
N SER A 465 -29.74 14.90 -3.63
CA SER A 465 -30.94 14.21 -3.15
C SER A 465 -30.67 12.98 -2.29
N GLN A 466 -29.53 12.30 -2.48
CA GLN A 466 -29.26 11.00 -1.88
C GLN A 466 -28.03 10.98 -0.95
N LEU A 467 -27.07 11.89 -1.11
CA LEU A 467 -25.91 11.95 -0.22
C LEU A 467 -26.35 12.38 1.19
N ASN A 468 -25.90 11.65 2.20
CA ASN A 468 -26.15 11.93 3.60
C ASN A 468 -25.82 13.41 3.91
N PRO A 469 -26.75 14.17 4.54
CA PRO A 469 -26.59 15.61 4.78
C PRO A 469 -25.37 16.00 5.61
N ASP A 470 -24.80 15.05 6.37
CA ASP A 470 -23.60 15.27 7.17
C ASP A 470 -22.29 15.07 6.38
N ARG A 471 -22.36 14.75 5.07
CA ARG A 471 -21.20 14.57 4.18
C ARG A 471 -21.00 15.75 3.24
N ASP A 472 -19.75 16.07 2.96
CA ASP A 472 -19.36 17.00 1.89
C ASP A 472 -19.12 16.21 0.59
N LEU A 473 -19.37 16.81 -0.57
CA LEU A 473 -19.08 16.24 -1.89
C LEU A 473 -17.90 16.96 -2.53
N ILE A 474 -16.82 16.24 -2.82
CA ILE A 474 -15.68 16.74 -3.57
C ILE A 474 -15.91 16.47 -5.06
N VAL A 475 -15.78 17.50 -5.90
CA VAL A 475 -16.04 17.43 -7.33
C VAL A 475 -14.80 17.88 -8.09
N GLU A 476 -14.38 17.07 -9.07
CA GLU A 476 -13.30 17.37 -9.99
C GLU A 476 -13.80 17.31 -11.43
N PHE A 477 -13.25 18.16 -12.31
CA PHE A 477 -13.52 18.06 -13.74
C PHE A 477 -12.61 17.04 -14.40
N SER A 478 -13.16 15.88 -14.79
CA SER A 478 -12.43 14.74 -15.35
C SER A 478 -11.26 14.29 -14.46
N ASN A 479 -10.38 13.43 -14.97
CA ASN A 479 -9.10 13.08 -14.35
C ASN A 479 -7.94 13.47 -15.28
N GLU A 480 -6.83 13.92 -14.70
CA GLU A 480 -5.54 14.20 -15.37
C GLU A 480 -5.67 14.77 -16.78
N VAL A 481 -6.43 15.85 -16.94
CA VAL A 481 -6.65 16.50 -18.24
C VAL A 481 -5.38 17.05 -18.90
N TRP A 482 -4.25 16.99 -18.18
CA TRP A 482 -2.90 17.29 -18.64
C TRP A 482 -2.15 16.10 -19.26
N ASN A 483 -2.63 14.87 -19.06
CA ASN A 483 -1.93 13.65 -19.45
C ASN A 483 -2.30 13.24 -20.88
N PRO A 484 -1.35 13.26 -21.84
CA PRO A 484 -1.62 12.96 -23.25
C PRO A 484 -1.94 11.49 -23.51
N GLY A 485 -1.83 10.62 -22.51
CA GLY A 485 -2.23 9.22 -22.59
C GLY A 485 -3.75 9.01 -22.61
N PHE A 486 -4.54 10.01 -22.23
CA PHE A 486 -6.00 9.90 -22.15
C PHE A 486 -6.73 10.70 -23.24
N ALA A 487 -7.90 10.20 -23.67
CA ALA A 487 -8.78 10.81 -24.65
C ALA A 487 -9.20 12.22 -24.21
N GLN A 488 -9.44 12.42 -22.90
CA GLN A 488 -9.79 13.74 -22.35
C GLN A 488 -8.72 14.81 -22.55
N TYR A 489 -7.46 14.47 -22.82
CA TYR A 489 -6.45 15.45 -23.22
C TYR A 489 -6.55 15.77 -24.71
N ALA A 490 -6.57 14.72 -25.53
CA ALA A 490 -6.36 14.79 -26.98
C ALA A 490 -7.58 15.30 -27.75
N GLU A 491 -8.79 14.86 -27.39
CA GLU A 491 -10.00 15.09 -28.19
C GLU A 491 -10.68 16.44 -27.90
N THR A 492 -10.40 17.00 -26.72
CA THR A 492 -11.06 18.21 -26.20
C THR A 492 -10.13 19.40 -26.08
N GLY A 493 -8.82 19.18 -26.18
CA GLY A 493 -7.80 20.21 -25.99
C GLY A 493 -7.64 20.66 -24.53
N PHE A 494 -8.04 19.84 -23.55
CA PHE A 494 -7.92 20.19 -22.12
C PHE A 494 -6.48 20.22 -21.57
N GLY A 495 -5.48 19.83 -22.38
CA GLY A 495 -4.10 20.27 -22.15
C GLY A 495 -3.94 21.80 -22.07
N ASN A 496 -4.91 22.57 -22.58
CA ASN A 496 -5.04 24.00 -22.33
C ASN A 496 -5.93 24.28 -21.10
N TYR A 497 -5.30 24.75 -20.02
CA TYR A 497 -5.96 25.02 -18.75
C TYR A 497 -6.91 26.24 -18.75
N GLN A 498 -6.93 27.05 -19.81
CA GLN A 498 -8.01 28.05 -19.96
C GLN A 498 -9.36 27.36 -20.21
N THR A 499 -9.38 26.27 -20.97
CA THR A 499 -10.60 25.49 -21.24
C THR A 499 -11.07 24.77 -19.98
N VAL A 500 -10.14 24.25 -19.17
CA VAL A 500 -10.42 23.64 -17.86
C VAL A 500 -11.07 24.66 -16.92
N ALA A 501 -10.53 25.88 -16.86
CA ALA A 501 -11.14 26.98 -16.09
C ALA A 501 -12.57 27.30 -16.54
N ASP A 502 -12.82 27.43 -17.85
CA ASP A 502 -14.15 27.71 -18.40
C ASP A 502 -15.17 26.60 -18.00
N LYS A 503 -14.72 25.34 -17.96
CA LYS A 503 -15.52 24.19 -17.52
C LYS A 503 -15.80 24.22 -16.02
N LEU A 504 -14.81 24.51 -15.17
CA LEU A 504 -15.00 24.62 -13.73
C LEU A 504 -15.98 25.73 -13.35
N VAL A 505 -15.93 26.90 -14.01
CA VAL A 505 -16.93 27.97 -13.81
C VAL A 505 -18.35 27.48 -14.15
N THR A 506 -18.49 26.67 -15.21
CA THR A 506 -19.78 26.09 -15.60
C THR A 506 -20.27 25.08 -14.56
N ILE A 507 -19.40 24.17 -14.10
CA ILE A 507 -19.72 23.18 -13.08
C ILE A 507 -20.13 23.86 -11.77
N ARG A 508 -19.33 24.82 -11.27
CA ARG A 508 -19.66 25.60 -10.06
C ARG A 508 -21.05 26.23 -10.15
N SER A 509 -21.36 26.87 -11.28
CA SER A 509 -22.64 27.53 -11.51
C SER A 509 -23.82 26.55 -11.44
N ILE A 510 -23.68 25.36 -12.04
CA ILE A 510 -24.73 24.33 -12.03
C ILE A 510 -24.91 23.76 -10.62
N PHE A 511 -23.83 23.37 -9.95
CA PHE A 511 -23.90 22.85 -8.59
C PHE A 511 -24.46 23.89 -7.60
N ASP A 512 -24.08 25.17 -7.70
CA ASP A 512 -24.68 26.26 -6.92
C ASP A 512 -26.19 26.35 -7.11
N ALA A 513 -26.65 26.26 -8.36
CA ALA A 513 -28.05 26.38 -8.70
C ALA A 513 -28.88 25.21 -8.14
N VAL A 514 -28.33 24.00 -8.18
CA VAL A 514 -28.99 22.78 -7.69
C VAL A 514 -28.97 22.70 -6.16
N TRP A 515 -27.80 22.86 -5.54
CA TRP A 515 -27.62 22.68 -4.10
C TRP A 515 -28.12 23.87 -3.29
N GLY A 516 -28.18 25.07 -3.88
CA GLY A 516 -28.79 26.24 -3.28
C GLY A 516 -28.21 26.60 -1.91
N ALA A 517 -28.99 26.35 -0.85
CA ALA A 517 -28.55 26.63 0.52
C ALA A 517 -27.44 25.68 1.01
N ASP A 518 -27.35 24.50 0.43
CA ASP A 518 -26.37 23.47 0.81
C ASP A 518 -25.08 23.56 -0.01
N LYS A 519 -24.93 24.56 -0.87
CA LYS A 519 -23.83 24.67 -1.84
C LYS A 519 -22.42 24.68 -1.22
N ASP A 520 -22.30 25.05 0.05
CA ASP A 520 -21.04 25.05 0.81
C ASP A 520 -20.54 23.62 1.10
N ARG A 521 -21.41 22.60 0.97
CA ARG A 521 -21.04 21.18 1.05
C ARG A 521 -20.35 20.66 -0.22
N VAL A 522 -20.37 21.41 -1.32
CA VAL A 522 -19.70 21.03 -2.57
C VAL A 522 -18.32 21.68 -2.62
N LYS A 523 -17.26 20.86 -2.65
CA LYS A 523 -15.86 21.27 -2.78
C LYS A 523 -15.39 21.07 -4.22
N LEU A 524 -15.26 22.15 -4.99
CA LEU A 524 -14.82 22.06 -6.38
C LEU A 524 -13.29 22.15 -6.48
N VAL A 525 -12.66 21.14 -7.06
CA VAL A 525 -11.20 20.99 -7.13
C VAL A 525 -10.67 21.31 -8.52
N LEU A 526 -9.58 22.08 -8.57
CA LEU A 526 -8.76 22.26 -9.78
C LEU A 526 -7.51 21.37 -9.67
N ALA A 527 -7.52 20.25 -10.39
CA ALA A 527 -6.39 19.31 -10.43
C ALA A 527 -5.40 19.64 -11.55
N GLY A 528 -4.11 19.33 -11.33
CA GLY A 528 -3.08 19.49 -12.34
C GLY A 528 -1.77 18.75 -12.05
N GLN A 529 -0.81 18.83 -12.97
CA GLN A 529 0.45 18.10 -12.88
C GLN A 529 1.41 18.74 -11.87
N ALA A 530 1.92 17.96 -10.90
CA ALA A 530 2.85 18.43 -9.88
C ALA A 530 4.11 19.11 -10.47
N ALA A 531 4.70 18.50 -11.50
CA ALA A 531 5.88 19.02 -12.19
C ALA A 531 5.62 20.27 -13.06
N ASN A 532 4.36 20.68 -13.26
CA ASN A 532 4.00 21.82 -14.11
C ASN A 532 2.84 22.66 -13.56
N LEU A 533 3.07 23.30 -12.40
CA LEU A 533 2.09 24.14 -11.72
C LEU A 533 1.69 25.43 -12.47
N THR A 534 2.41 25.79 -13.54
CA THR A 534 2.03 26.92 -14.42
C THR A 534 0.64 26.71 -15.02
N THR A 535 0.25 25.45 -15.22
CA THR A 535 -1.09 25.08 -15.70
C THR A 535 -2.18 25.49 -14.71
N LEU A 536 -2.01 25.17 -13.41
CA LEU A 536 -2.90 25.60 -12.33
C LEU A 536 -2.99 27.12 -12.24
N GLN A 537 -1.86 27.83 -12.27
CA GLN A 537 -1.84 29.30 -12.24
C GLN A 537 -2.57 29.91 -13.45
N THR A 538 -2.48 29.28 -14.62
CA THR A 538 -3.20 29.71 -15.84
C THR A 538 -4.72 29.59 -15.65
N ALA A 539 -5.19 28.47 -15.11
CA ALA A 539 -6.60 28.26 -14.83
C ALA A 539 -7.12 29.22 -13.75
N VAL A 540 -6.39 29.41 -12.64
CA VAL A 540 -6.72 30.39 -11.59
C VAL A 540 -6.90 31.79 -12.19
N THR A 541 -5.91 32.26 -12.96
CA THR A 541 -5.96 33.58 -13.61
C THR A 541 -7.16 33.71 -14.55
N ARG A 542 -7.47 32.64 -15.29
CA ARG A 542 -8.61 32.61 -16.22
C ARG A 542 -9.95 32.68 -15.48
N ILE A 543 -10.11 31.95 -14.39
CA ILE A 543 -11.31 31.98 -13.53
C ILE A 543 -11.55 33.40 -13.04
N GLU A 544 -10.52 34.06 -12.50
CA GLU A 544 -10.63 35.42 -11.98
C GLU A 544 -11.00 36.44 -13.07
N GLN A 545 -10.42 36.32 -14.26
CA GLN A 545 -10.75 37.17 -15.39
C GLN A 545 -12.19 36.98 -15.86
N GLN A 546 -12.66 35.73 -15.92
CA GLN A 546 -14.00 35.40 -16.40
C GLN A 546 -15.09 35.81 -15.41
N THR A 547 -14.85 35.62 -14.11
CA THR A 547 -15.85 35.86 -13.05
C THR A 547 -15.75 37.27 -12.46
N SER A 548 -14.61 37.95 -12.62
CA SER A 548 -14.28 39.20 -11.92
C SER A 548 -14.32 39.07 -10.39
N LEU A 549 -14.09 37.86 -9.87
CA LEU A 549 -14.03 37.50 -8.46
C LEU A 549 -12.72 36.74 -8.17
N PRO A 550 -12.27 36.65 -6.91
CA PRO A 550 -11.17 35.76 -6.54
C PRO A 550 -11.46 34.31 -6.96
N ALA A 551 -10.43 33.55 -7.33
CA ALA A 551 -10.62 32.15 -7.74
C ALA A 551 -11.29 31.29 -6.65
N SER A 552 -11.07 31.63 -5.37
CA SER A 552 -11.69 30.98 -4.20
C SER A 552 -13.21 31.15 -4.10
N ASP A 553 -13.83 32.02 -4.89
CA ASP A 553 -15.29 32.09 -5.02
C ASP A 553 -15.84 31.05 -6.02
N THR A 554 -14.96 30.36 -6.77
CA THR A 554 -15.32 29.35 -7.78
C THR A 554 -14.80 27.95 -7.43
N ILE A 555 -13.54 27.84 -7.01
CA ILE A 555 -12.88 26.59 -6.64
C ILE A 555 -12.48 26.62 -5.17
N ASP A 556 -12.49 25.46 -4.52
CA ASP A 556 -12.19 25.30 -3.10
C ASP A 556 -10.74 24.83 -2.85
N ALA A 557 -10.18 24.05 -3.79
CA ALA A 557 -8.84 23.47 -3.64
C ALA A 557 -8.06 23.40 -4.96
N LEU A 558 -6.74 23.41 -4.84
CA LEU A 558 -5.79 22.99 -5.88
C LEU A 558 -5.34 21.56 -5.59
N ALA A 559 -5.26 20.71 -6.61
CA ALA A 559 -4.83 19.33 -6.44
C ALA A 559 -3.70 18.90 -7.37
N ILE A 560 -2.78 18.07 -6.86
CA ILE A 560 -1.69 17.44 -7.62
C ILE A 560 -1.58 15.94 -7.29
N ALA A 561 -0.88 15.15 -8.12
CA ALA A 561 -0.37 13.85 -7.69
C ALA A 561 0.92 14.03 -6.90
N LEU A 562 1.05 13.38 -5.73
CA LEU A 562 2.21 13.44 -4.87
C LEU A 562 2.81 12.05 -4.65
N TYR A 563 3.46 11.53 -5.69
CA TYR A 563 4.23 10.29 -5.59
C TYR A 563 5.63 10.55 -5.05
N SER A 564 6.16 9.61 -4.28
CA SER A 564 7.59 9.46 -4.01
C SER A 564 8.23 8.71 -5.18
N ASN A 565 9.13 9.37 -5.91
CA ASN A 565 9.71 8.83 -7.13
C ASN A 565 11.12 8.31 -6.92
N VAL A 566 11.47 7.23 -7.63
CA VAL A 566 12.86 6.95 -7.99
C VAL A 566 13.27 7.82 -9.19
N ASN A 567 14.57 8.05 -9.39
CA ASN A 567 15.06 8.89 -10.49
C ASN A 567 14.60 8.35 -11.85
N PHE A 568 13.83 9.15 -12.58
CA PHE A 568 13.33 8.76 -13.90
C PHE A 568 14.47 8.49 -14.88
N GLY A 569 14.42 7.31 -15.51
CA GLY A 569 15.42 6.88 -16.50
C GLY A 569 16.69 6.28 -15.90
N GLN A 570 16.83 6.27 -14.58
CA GLN A 570 17.81 5.43 -13.88
C GLN A 570 17.29 4.00 -13.79
N VAL A 571 18.18 3.02 -13.97
CA VAL A 571 17.90 1.60 -13.74
C VAL A 571 18.61 1.18 -12.48
N TYR A 572 17.84 0.89 -11.43
CA TYR A 572 18.36 0.46 -10.15
C TYR A 572 18.66 -1.03 -10.15
N THR A 573 19.80 -1.43 -9.61
CA THR A 573 20.27 -2.83 -9.63
C THR A 573 20.20 -3.52 -8.27
N ASN A 574 19.97 -2.76 -7.19
CA ASN A 574 19.90 -3.28 -5.83
C ASN A 574 18.79 -2.58 -5.03
N LEU A 575 18.35 -3.23 -3.96
CA LEU A 575 17.26 -2.76 -3.11
C LEU A 575 17.63 -1.50 -2.32
N TYR A 576 18.90 -1.35 -1.92
CA TYR A 576 19.35 -0.19 -1.13
C TYR A 576 19.15 1.12 -1.89
N ASP A 577 19.58 1.18 -3.15
CA ASP A 577 19.45 2.37 -3.99
C ASP A 577 18.00 2.67 -4.36
N VAL A 578 17.17 1.65 -4.56
CA VAL A 578 15.72 1.83 -4.76
C VAL A 578 15.11 2.55 -3.56
N MET A 579 15.35 2.05 -2.35
CA MET A 579 14.76 2.63 -1.15
C MET A 579 15.31 4.03 -0.86
N ASN A 580 16.60 4.27 -1.10
CA ASN A 580 17.17 5.62 -0.96
C ASN A 580 16.62 6.60 -2.00
N GLY A 581 16.38 6.13 -3.23
CA GLY A 581 15.72 6.94 -4.26
C GLY A 581 14.35 7.41 -3.82
N LEU A 582 13.52 6.48 -3.32
CA LEU A 582 12.18 6.82 -2.80
C LEU A 582 12.23 7.78 -1.59
N LEU A 583 13.26 7.70 -0.75
CA LEU A 583 13.40 8.53 0.46
C LEU A 583 14.00 9.92 0.23
N ASP A 584 14.61 10.21 -0.93
CA ASP A 584 15.23 11.52 -1.20
C ASP A 584 14.20 12.67 -1.19
N MET A 585 13.04 12.43 -1.81
CA MET A 585 11.88 13.33 -1.88
C MET A 585 12.19 14.80 -2.23
N SER A 586 13.28 15.05 -2.95
CA SER A 586 13.79 16.39 -3.21
C SER A 586 12.92 17.16 -4.22
N ASP A 587 12.43 16.47 -5.25
CA ASP A 587 11.49 17.00 -6.24
C ASP A 587 10.12 17.31 -5.61
N GLU A 588 9.62 16.41 -4.76
CA GLU A 588 8.35 16.53 -4.06
C GLU A 588 8.33 17.75 -3.14
N ARG A 589 9.44 18.03 -2.43
CA ARG A 589 9.61 19.28 -1.67
C ARG A 589 9.45 20.52 -2.57
N GLY A 590 10.09 20.50 -3.73
CA GLY A 590 9.99 21.60 -4.71
C GLY A 590 8.57 21.79 -5.26
N TYR A 591 7.84 20.70 -5.51
CA TYR A 591 6.45 20.77 -5.97
C TYR A 591 5.53 21.36 -4.89
N LEU A 592 5.70 20.93 -3.63
CA LEU A 592 4.89 21.39 -2.51
C LEU A 592 5.15 22.85 -2.13
N GLU A 593 6.40 23.32 -2.20
CA GLU A 593 6.74 24.74 -2.03
C GLU A 593 5.94 25.63 -2.99
N ASN A 594 5.97 25.29 -4.27
CA ASN A 594 5.30 26.07 -5.30
C ASN A 594 3.77 25.94 -5.22
N LEU A 595 3.24 24.75 -4.91
CA LEU A 595 1.80 24.55 -4.73
C LEU A 595 1.27 25.36 -3.54
N ARG A 596 2.00 25.34 -2.42
CA ARG A 596 1.64 26.09 -1.21
C ARG A 596 1.63 27.59 -1.47
N ASP A 597 2.64 28.12 -2.14
CA ASP A 597 2.68 29.54 -2.49
C ASP A 597 1.47 29.95 -3.34
N LEU A 598 1.10 29.11 -4.32
CA LEU A 598 -0.08 29.34 -5.16
C LEU A 598 -1.38 29.25 -4.34
N ALA A 599 -1.52 28.23 -3.49
CA ALA A 599 -2.72 28.01 -2.67
C ALA A 599 -2.92 29.15 -1.65
N VAL A 600 -1.88 29.51 -0.90
CA VAL A 600 -1.92 30.61 0.09
C VAL A 600 -2.23 31.94 -0.58
N THR A 601 -1.62 32.23 -1.74
CA THR A 601 -1.87 33.47 -2.49
C THR A 601 -3.34 33.61 -2.90
N ASN A 602 -3.99 32.49 -3.24
CA ASN A 602 -5.36 32.49 -3.75
C ASN A 602 -6.42 32.09 -2.70
N SER A 603 -6.00 31.84 -1.45
CA SER A 603 -6.87 31.36 -0.35
C SER A 603 -7.60 30.05 -0.69
N LEU A 604 -6.87 29.10 -1.27
CA LEU A 604 -7.36 27.78 -1.66
C LEU A 604 -6.77 26.70 -0.74
N ALA A 605 -7.49 25.59 -0.56
CA ALA A 605 -6.97 24.39 0.07
C ALA A 605 -5.98 23.65 -0.85
N MET A 606 -5.15 22.79 -0.28
CA MET A 606 -4.22 21.92 -0.98
C MET A 606 -4.65 20.47 -0.85
N TYR A 607 -5.01 19.83 -1.96
CA TYR A 607 -5.32 18.39 -2.02
C TYR A 607 -4.25 17.64 -2.81
N ALA A 608 -4.04 16.37 -2.50
CA ALA A 608 -3.34 15.44 -3.38
C ALA A 608 -4.37 14.45 -3.91
N TYR A 609 -4.62 14.43 -5.22
CA TYR A 609 -5.64 13.54 -5.81
C TYR A 609 -5.17 12.07 -5.85
N GLU A 610 -3.86 11.85 -5.80
CA GLU A 610 -3.18 10.56 -5.68
C GLU A 610 -1.81 10.75 -4.98
N ALA A 611 -1.36 9.75 -4.23
CA ALA A 611 -0.09 9.74 -3.51
C ALA A 611 0.36 8.31 -3.18
N GLY A 612 1.64 8.15 -2.85
CA GLY A 612 2.25 6.87 -2.50
C GLY A 612 3.63 6.71 -3.13
N GLN A 613 4.13 5.48 -3.18
CA GLN A 613 5.37 5.16 -3.89
C GLN A 613 5.14 5.14 -5.42
N HIS A 614 6.13 5.50 -6.24
CA HIS A 614 6.10 5.31 -7.69
C HIS A 614 7.34 4.54 -8.17
N LEU A 615 7.23 3.21 -8.07
CA LEU A 615 8.20 2.22 -8.46
C LEU A 615 7.58 1.30 -9.51
N LEU A 616 8.17 1.32 -10.70
CA LEU A 616 7.79 0.49 -11.83
C LEU A 616 8.86 -0.59 -12.05
N THR A 617 8.47 -1.75 -12.60
CA THR A 617 9.46 -2.78 -12.97
C THR A 617 10.48 -2.27 -13.98
N THR A 618 10.11 -1.31 -14.82
CA THR A 618 11.00 -0.61 -15.76
C THR A 618 12.06 0.26 -15.10
N SER A 619 11.90 0.62 -13.82
CA SER A 619 12.90 1.38 -13.06
C SER A 619 14.01 0.49 -12.51
N THR A 620 13.91 -0.84 -12.67
CA THR A 620 14.81 -1.81 -12.05
C THR A 620 15.41 -2.73 -13.10
N SER A 621 16.60 -3.29 -12.84
CA SER A 621 17.22 -4.28 -13.73
C SER A 621 16.52 -5.64 -13.69
N TYR A 622 15.80 -5.93 -12.61
CA TYR A 622 15.07 -7.19 -12.38
C TYR A 622 13.72 -6.89 -11.70
N PRO A 623 12.58 -7.33 -12.27
CA PRO A 623 11.25 -7.09 -11.70
C PRO A 623 11.10 -7.48 -10.23
N GLU A 624 11.85 -8.49 -9.77
CA GLU A 624 11.86 -8.97 -8.39
C GLU A 624 12.26 -7.90 -7.37
N LEU A 625 13.03 -6.87 -7.77
CA LEU A 625 13.39 -5.75 -6.89
C LEU A 625 12.16 -4.92 -6.48
N VAL A 626 11.15 -4.81 -7.34
CA VAL A 626 9.91 -4.10 -7.02
C VAL A 626 9.15 -4.83 -5.91
N ALA A 627 9.06 -6.16 -6.02
CA ALA A 627 8.43 -7.01 -5.03
C ALA A 627 9.18 -6.97 -3.69
N LEU A 628 10.51 -7.10 -3.72
CA LEU A 628 11.34 -6.98 -2.52
C LEU A 628 11.19 -5.62 -1.83
N ALA A 629 11.03 -4.54 -2.59
CA ALA A 629 10.82 -3.21 -2.04
C ALA A 629 9.45 -3.05 -1.34
N GLN A 630 8.41 -3.80 -1.74
CA GLN A 630 7.11 -3.72 -1.05
C GLN A 630 7.16 -4.32 0.35
N ASP A 631 7.99 -5.33 0.56
CA ASP A 631 8.15 -6.02 1.86
C ASP A 631 9.29 -5.45 2.72
N ASP A 632 10.06 -4.49 2.20
CA ASP A 632 11.15 -3.84 2.94
C ASP A 632 10.57 -2.88 3.99
N PRO A 633 10.96 -2.96 5.28
CA PRO A 633 10.46 -2.06 6.32
C PRO A 633 10.67 -0.57 6.03
N ARG A 634 11.67 -0.20 5.21
CA ARG A 634 11.87 1.20 4.79
C ARG A 634 10.74 1.73 3.92
N MET A 635 9.89 0.87 3.34
CA MET A 635 8.70 1.32 2.61
C MET A 635 7.70 1.99 3.56
N ALA A 636 7.62 1.56 4.83
CA ALA A 636 6.82 2.26 5.83
C ALA A 636 7.34 3.70 6.03
N LEU A 637 8.67 3.88 6.05
CA LEU A 637 9.29 5.20 6.17
C LEU A 637 8.98 6.09 4.97
N VAL A 638 8.90 5.53 3.75
CA VAL A 638 8.49 6.29 2.55
C VAL A 638 7.08 6.87 2.72
N TYR A 639 6.12 6.07 3.18
CA TYR A 639 4.75 6.56 3.39
C TYR A 639 4.67 7.59 4.53
N GLN A 640 5.37 7.33 5.64
CA GLN A 640 5.43 8.26 6.78
C GLN A 640 6.08 9.60 6.41
N GLU A 641 7.20 9.59 5.69
CA GLU A 641 7.90 10.80 5.27
C GLU A 641 7.09 11.60 4.24
N LEU A 642 6.39 10.93 3.33
CA LEU A 642 5.52 11.57 2.34
C LEU A 642 4.37 12.34 3.03
N VAL A 643 3.72 11.72 4.01
CA VAL A 643 2.65 12.36 4.79
C VAL A 643 3.20 13.48 5.69
N ARG A 644 4.37 13.27 6.32
CA ARG A 644 5.04 14.31 7.10
C ARG A 644 5.38 15.52 6.24
N LEU A 645 5.88 15.27 5.04
CA LEU A 645 6.19 16.30 4.06
C LEU A 645 4.93 17.07 3.67
N TRP A 646 3.84 16.37 3.35
CA TRP A 646 2.55 16.98 3.04
C TRP A 646 2.06 17.92 4.15
N GLN A 647 2.07 17.46 5.40
CA GLN A 647 1.67 18.26 6.57
C GLN A 647 2.59 19.47 6.77
N ALA A 648 3.90 19.33 6.55
CA ALA A 648 4.86 20.43 6.71
C ALA A 648 4.63 21.60 5.74
N TYR A 649 3.95 21.34 4.62
CA TYR A 649 3.57 22.34 3.62
C TYR A 649 2.09 22.76 3.68
N ASP A 650 1.44 22.57 4.83
CA ASP A 650 0.04 22.92 5.08
C ASP A 650 -0.96 22.18 4.16
N GLY A 651 -0.63 20.96 3.75
CA GLY A 651 -1.55 20.12 2.96
C GLY A 651 -2.83 19.75 3.72
N ASP A 652 -3.98 19.80 3.04
CA ASP A 652 -5.31 19.57 3.65
C ASP A 652 -5.77 18.10 3.53
N LEU A 653 -5.83 17.53 2.33
CA LEU A 653 -6.30 16.15 2.08
C LEU A 653 -5.32 15.41 1.16
N LEU A 654 -4.85 14.24 1.56
CA LEU A 654 -3.94 13.42 0.74
C LEU A 654 -4.59 12.07 0.41
N MET A 655 -4.91 11.83 -0.86
CA MET A 655 -5.48 10.56 -1.31
C MET A 655 -4.39 9.54 -1.60
N GLN A 656 -4.38 8.40 -0.91
CA GLN A 656 -3.57 7.23 -1.31
C GLN A 656 -4.03 6.72 -2.69
N TYR A 657 -3.10 6.27 -3.54
CA TYR A 657 -3.40 5.96 -4.95
C TYR A 657 -4.42 4.85 -5.17
N THR A 658 -4.38 3.76 -4.40
CA THR A 658 -5.41 2.72 -4.51
C THR A 658 -5.45 1.83 -3.27
N PHE A 659 -6.66 1.40 -2.89
CA PHE A 659 -6.91 0.46 -1.80
C PHE A 659 -6.25 -0.89 -2.06
N THR A 660 -6.74 -1.61 -3.07
CA THR A 660 -6.13 -2.85 -3.54
C THR A 660 -5.56 -2.70 -4.94
N GLY A 661 -4.81 -3.72 -5.39
CA GLY A 661 -4.52 -3.92 -6.80
C GLY A 661 -3.05 -3.81 -7.18
N ASP A 662 -2.86 -3.80 -8.50
CA ASP A 662 -1.63 -3.97 -9.27
C ASP A 662 -1.01 -5.36 -9.35
N SER A 663 -0.33 -5.59 -10.48
CA SER A 663 0.31 -6.85 -10.82
C SER A 663 1.75 -6.85 -10.34
N PRO A 664 2.24 -7.92 -9.69
CA PRO A 664 3.65 -8.06 -9.31
C PRO A 664 4.62 -7.93 -10.51
N ASN A 665 4.11 -7.94 -11.75
CA ASN A 665 4.90 -7.85 -12.98
C ASN A 665 5.00 -6.42 -13.59
N THR A 666 4.27 -5.42 -13.08
CA THR A 666 4.24 -4.06 -13.67
C THR A 666 4.51 -2.95 -12.66
N SER A 667 3.72 -2.93 -11.58
CA SER A 667 3.68 -1.90 -10.54
C SER A 667 3.07 -2.55 -9.29
N GLN A 668 3.30 -2.00 -8.10
CA GLN A 668 2.64 -2.47 -6.87
C GLN A 668 2.23 -1.25 -6.02
N TRP A 669 1.31 -0.43 -6.51
CA TRP A 669 0.86 0.78 -5.83
C TRP A 669 -0.13 0.50 -4.71
N GLY A 670 -1.04 -0.46 -4.88
CA GLY A 670 -2.08 -0.79 -3.89
C GLY A 670 -1.56 -0.98 -2.48
N LEU A 671 -2.25 -0.38 -1.50
CA LEU A 671 -1.90 -0.58 -0.09
C LEU A 671 -1.95 -2.06 0.28
N LEU A 672 -2.88 -2.80 -0.32
CA LEU A 672 -2.94 -4.26 -0.34
C LEU A 672 -2.91 -4.75 -1.80
N LEU A 673 -2.54 -6.00 -2.04
CA LEU A 673 -2.74 -6.63 -3.35
C LEU A 673 -4.18 -7.13 -3.51
N ASP A 674 -4.78 -7.60 -2.42
CA ASP A 674 -6.12 -8.20 -2.39
C ASP A 674 -6.77 -7.94 -1.02
N GLN A 675 -8.09 -7.70 -0.96
CA GLN A 675 -8.77 -7.44 0.31
C GLN A 675 -8.68 -8.62 1.29
N SER A 676 -8.46 -9.86 0.84
CA SER A 676 -8.28 -10.99 1.75
C SER A 676 -6.93 -10.99 2.49
N GLU A 677 -6.00 -10.09 2.13
CA GLU A 677 -4.75 -9.91 2.86
C GLU A 677 -5.00 -9.35 4.25
N ARG A 678 -4.20 -9.80 5.22
CA ARG A 678 -4.30 -9.38 6.63
C ARG A 678 -3.61 -8.04 6.91
N GLY A 679 -2.82 -7.54 5.97
CA GLY A 679 -2.02 -6.33 6.10
C GLY A 679 -0.82 -6.36 5.15
N SER A 680 -0.10 -5.25 5.10
CA SER A 680 1.14 -5.06 4.35
C SER A 680 1.95 -3.96 5.00
N VAL A 681 3.24 -3.84 4.65
CA VAL A 681 4.08 -2.73 5.15
C VAL A 681 3.46 -1.36 4.85
N LYS A 682 2.84 -1.20 3.68
CA LYS A 682 2.22 0.07 3.26
C LYS A 682 0.88 0.32 3.95
N TRP A 683 0.08 -0.73 4.11
CA TRP A 683 -1.21 -0.67 4.79
C TRP A 683 -1.03 -0.27 6.24
N ASP A 684 -0.19 -1.00 6.98
CA ASP A 684 0.05 -0.76 8.40
C ASP A 684 0.71 0.60 8.63
N ALA A 685 1.64 1.01 7.76
CA ALA A 685 2.21 2.35 7.81
C ALA A 685 1.16 3.44 7.59
N THR A 686 0.18 3.20 6.71
CA THR A 686 -0.92 4.14 6.46
C THR A 686 -1.90 4.18 7.63
N LEU A 687 -2.25 3.03 8.22
CA LEU A 687 -3.10 2.96 9.41
C LEU A 687 -2.45 3.65 10.61
N ALA A 688 -1.15 3.49 10.81
CA ALA A 688 -0.40 4.18 11.86
C ALA A 688 -0.41 5.72 11.72
N LEU A 689 -0.71 6.25 10.52
CA LEU A 689 -0.86 7.68 10.25
C LEU A 689 -2.30 8.18 10.42
N LEU A 690 -3.27 7.28 10.43
CA LEU A 690 -4.71 7.53 10.51
C LEU A 690 -5.29 7.31 11.91
N LEU A 691 -4.84 6.25 12.58
CA LEU A 691 -5.47 5.70 13.76
C LEU A 691 -4.62 5.93 15.01
N ASP A 692 -5.29 5.98 16.16
CA ASP A 692 -4.59 5.95 17.45
C ASP A 692 -4.07 4.52 17.66
N GLN A 693 -2.83 4.36 18.16
CA GLN A 693 -2.29 3.03 18.44
C GLN A 693 -3.20 2.29 19.43
N GLY A 694 -3.56 1.04 19.10
CA GLY A 694 -4.55 0.29 19.88
C GLY A 694 -5.86 0.02 19.15
N ASP A 695 -6.18 0.78 18.09
CA ASP A 695 -7.38 0.59 17.27
C ASP A 695 -7.12 -0.50 16.22
N ALA A 696 -7.46 -1.74 16.54
CA ALA A 696 -7.23 -2.90 15.67
C ALA A 696 -8.43 -3.17 14.76
N ASN A 697 -9.64 -2.75 15.13
CA ASN A 697 -10.86 -2.97 14.35
C ASN A 697 -11.17 -1.84 13.34
N LEU A 698 -10.36 -0.78 13.33
CA LEU A 698 -10.39 0.35 12.40
C LEU A 698 -11.61 1.28 12.57
N ASP A 699 -12.25 1.26 13.74
CA ASP A 699 -13.47 2.04 14.00
C ASP A 699 -13.20 3.45 14.55
N SER A 700 -11.93 3.86 14.64
CA SER A 700 -11.44 5.12 15.22
C SER A 700 -11.56 5.24 16.73
N PHE A 701 -11.83 4.13 17.44
CA PHE A 701 -11.85 4.04 18.89
C PHE A 701 -10.90 2.94 19.36
N VAL A 702 -10.35 3.11 20.56
CA VAL A 702 -9.55 2.09 21.22
C VAL A 702 -10.36 1.61 22.42
N ASP A 703 -11.00 0.46 22.33
CA ASP A 703 -11.92 -0.04 23.34
C ASP A 703 -11.82 -1.55 23.63
N TYR A 704 -12.87 -2.14 24.19
CA TYR A 704 -12.84 -3.55 24.57
C TYR A 704 -12.77 -4.50 23.36
N ASP A 705 -13.33 -4.11 22.23
CA ASP A 705 -13.34 -4.95 21.04
C ASP A 705 -11.92 -5.07 20.45
N ASP A 706 -11.11 -4.00 20.50
CA ASP A 706 -9.70 -4.08 20.15
C ASP A 706 -8.90 -4.93 21.12
N PHE A 707 -9.19 -4.83 22.43
CA PHE A 707 -8.54 -5.67 23.43
C PHE A 707 -8.76 -7.16 23.15
N VAL A 708 -9.95 -7.54 22.67
CA VAL A 708 -10.23 -8.92 22.28
C VAL A 708 -9.30 -9.36 21.16
N ILE A 709 -9.07 -8.51 20.15
CA ILE A 709 -8.16 -8.79 19.03
C ILE A 709 -6.71 -8.95 19.54
N VAL A 710 -6.20 -7.98 20.30
CA VAL A 710 -4.84 -8.00 20.87
C VAL A 710 -4.65 -9.23 21.75
N ARG A 711 -5.63 -9.57 22.60
CA ARG A 711 -5.60 -10.75 23.48
C ARG A 711 -5.53 -12.04 22.67
N ASP A 712 -6.33 -12.16 21.62
CA ASP A 712 -6.43 -13.39 20.84
C ASP A 712 -5.17 -13.64 19.99
N HIS A 713 -4.40 -12.57 19.72
CA HIS A 713 -3.13 -12.63 18.99
C HIS A 713 -1.87 -12.50 19.87
N TYR A 714 -2.00 -12.27 21.17
CA TYR A 714 -0.85 -12.08 22.07
C TYR A 714 0.15 -13.25 22.01
N GLY A 715 1.41 -12.94 21.75
CA GLY A 715 2.51 -13.89 21.58
C GLY A 715 2.60 -14.54 20.20
N GLN A 716 1.76 -14.14 19.24
CA GLN A 716 1.89 -14.54 17.84
C GLN A 716 2.91 -13.64 17.11
N SER A 717 3.52 -14.17 16.05
CA SER A 717 4.43 -13.46 15.14
C SER A 717 3.97 -13.61 13.69
N GLY A 718 4.49 -12.77 12.79
CA GLY A 718 4.03 -12.67 11.40
C GLY A 718 2.64 -12.04 11.29
N VAL A 719 2.30 -11.18 12.24
CA VAL A 719 1.01 -10.48 12.37
C VAL A 719 1.11 -9.05 11.84
N TRP A 720 -0.04 -8.42 11.62
CA TRP A 720 -0.18 -7.04 11.12
C TRP A 720 -1.04 -6.21 12.09
N TRP A 721 -1.21 -4.93 11.78
CA TRP A 721 -2.00 -3.96 12.56
C TRP A 721 -3.39 -4.46 12.96
N GLU A 722 -4.18 -4.97 12.02
CA GLU A 722 -5.54 -5.50 12.26
C GLU A 722 -5.56 -6.73 13.21
N GLN A 723 -4.39 -7.28 13.52
CA GLN A 723 -4.21 -8.38 14.47
C GLN A 723 -3.61 -7.91 15.80
N GLY A 724 -3.29 -6.62 15.94
CA GLY A 724 -2.80 -6.01 17.17
C GLY A 724 -1.29 -5.73 17.23
N ASP A 725 -0.58 -5.73 16.10
CA ASP A 725 0.81 -5.25 15.99
C ASP A 725 0.80 -3.73 15.70
N PHE A 726 1.00 -2.91 16.74
CA PHE A 726 0.92 -1.45 16.67
C PHE A 726 2.28 -0.77 16.60
N ASP A 727 3.38 -1.51 16.75
CA ASP A 727 4.75 -1.00 16.63
C ASP A 727 5.51 -1.50 15.39
N ALA A 728 4.85 -2.31 14.57
CA ALA A 728 5.34 -2.88 13.32
C ALA A 728 6.55 -3.80 13.49
N ASP A 729 6.71 -4.43 14.67
CA ASP A 729 7.75 -5.42 14.93
C ASP A 729 7.39 -6.85 14.43
N ARG A 730 6.19 -7.00 13.84
CA ARG A 730 5.62 -8.24 13.31
C ARG A 730 5.27 -9.25 14.39
N ALA A 731 5.04 -8.80 15.62
CA ALA A 731 4.55 -9.59 16.74
C ALA A 731 3.47 -8.84 17.54
N VAL A 732 2.69 -9.57 18.34
CA VAL A 732 1.85 -8.96 19.38
C VAL A 732 2.46 -9.27 20.74
N GLY A 733 2.95 -8.24 21.42
CA GLY A 733 3.70 -8.37 22.66
C GLY A 733 3.31 -7.35 23.73
N GLU A 734 4.25 -7.16 24.68
CA GLU A 734 4.06 -6.22 25.79
C GLU A 734 3.97 -4.77 25.30
N ALA A 735 4.70 -4.42 24.23
CA ALA A 735 4.68 -3.09 23.63
C ALA A 735 3.29 -2.74 23.09
N ASP A 736 2.66 -3.64 22.33
CA ASP A 736 1.32 -3.44 21.77
C ASP A 736 0.24 -3.36 22.85
N LEU A 737 0.34 -4.21 23.87
CA LEU A 737 -0.58 -4.17 24.99
C LEU A 737 -0.46 -2.83 25.74
N ILE A 738 0.77 -2.31 25.92
CA ILE A 738 0.99 -0.99 26.50
C ILE A 738 0.40 0.10 25.60
N ALA A 739 0.63 0.03 24.28
CA ALA A 739 0.10 0.99 23.32
C ALA A 739 -1.43 1.06 23.36
N PHE A 740 -2.10 -0.11 23.37
CA PHE A 740 -3.53 -0.23 23.60
C PHE A 740 -3.97 0.44 24.91
N TRP A 741 -3.36 0.07 26.05
CA TRP A 741 -3.77 0.60 27.36
C TRP A 741 -3.59 2.12 27.49
N LEU A 742 -2.59 2.69 26.82
CA LEU A 742 -2.34 4.13 26.84
C LEU A 742 -3.41 4.93 26.08
N ASN A 743 -4.03 4.32 25.07
CA ASN A 743 -5.03 4.98 24.22
C ASN A 743 -6.48 4.57 24.50
N MET A 744 -6.70 3.55 25.35
CA MET A 744 -8.03 3.03 25.68
C MET A 744 -9.02 4.11 26.15
N ASP A 745 -10.15 4.23 25.46
CA ASP A 745 -11.26 5.10 25.86
C ASP A 745 -12.09 4.44 26.97
N THR A 746 -11.69 4.71 28.21
CA THR A 746 -12.37 4.21 29.42
C THR A 746 -13.84 4.61 29.57
N LEU A 747 -14.37 5.50 28.73
CA LEU A 747 -15.79 5.92 28.77
C LEU A 747 -16.72 5.02 27.93
N ARG A 748 -16.18 4.12 27.11
CA ARG A 748 -16.94 3.16 26.28
C ARG A 748 -16.92 1.72 26.80
N VAL A 749 -16.38 1.51 28.01
CA VAL A 749 -16.29 0.21 28.71
C VAL A 749 -17.58 -0.19 29.41
#